data_AF-A0A3R7K0G6-F1
#
_entry.id   AF-A0A3R7K0G6-F1
#
_cell.length_a   1.000
_cell.length_b   1.000
_cell.length_c   1.000
_cell.angle_alpha   90.00
_cell.angle_beta   90.00
_cell.angle_gamma   90.00
#
_symmetry.space_group_name_H-M   'P 1'
#
loop_
_entity.id
_entity.type
_entity.pdbx_description
1 polymer ?
#
loop_
_entity_poly.entity_id
_entity_poly.type
_entity_poly.pdbx_seq_one_letter_code
_entity_poly.pdbx_strand_id
1 'polypeptide(L)'
;MSSHATRSWRTGRFSTRRRRACPCELPLDDDKDFVAMEQERKRLLEDPRRNAKEIAALEEEMNRRALVLSRGLFSEERVYADQARIGVAFAPSAFSSDEDMIVFEGNPTEGFMESCDGSAVHVVGIEKRDAKRVGFSVADFRDRLAEFIDSNPEGIPLNELELDGDVEFCEMVEVLFELLQSPQRNTEAIKDQQYAMNNYVHDLALDVLRRDRGYLILQPQGVPVADLPLDDPVFHEMELQRRNLRKEPEKNAARIAELEDKLNGRADELARLLRVRERVFLEEETNGVPLECLPLNEDPVLHGLETRHRKLLRATPRNDVAIRSIEETIVQRVRELAFQYRGWQDEEFHEANKHMAEEWPRICQLYPEGVRDSVVPEKKLPSHVISAPCELGYLAPFIAAMSQYPALIDRLFETKLHPPNGPYTCVFYDSNSIPVRVDIDDRVPVDANMEPKFTRVPKHSWYPLLLEKAYAKFVGGYSRLDQCTPHETLRDLTGCPVTHIPFEEKRAEGLKMGDFRSVNFWRGIHADFSRGDIITAMSTKFVPDGIHPQCCYGVFGIIETAGESSDPADVVVKLHNCYFDAPTYNGPLNREDPRWTAELRKICGFNPTEEEFLYLPVPVFLRNFSSMQRCHINCGDRLSASGEWDKNSCGGNPKFTTFRSNPIYLVENKSTRPVRILAELCHTAPVFYDADGIGHYHQTGLALLQHHESVSVVSGMITNSTHKFVQKGILLDTREVCSRMEVPPRSACILVPYTMKRGCLGKFGLSIYPGNSGVTLMPLSPLHATHSTCEVEVILTPGNREGKRIDFAVSEACDVHLLLRQKKITDPASIKKGDALAEDDVMMMVYDAHTTRLATTGDATSAREHSLVLQLPLSGRYSVLLGCPNRPVTGDCPCSLFIYTPRWVTTRILPPPKGGAPAVVSFVPPPHSIRSAPPQASRNGNGNGATGVASAAVG
;
A
#
# COMPACT_ATOMS: atom_id res chain seq x y z
N MET A 1 4.64 41.63 -11.49
CA MET A 1 5.02 41.20 -12.86
C MET A 1 4.17 39.98 -13.17
N SER A 2 2.97 40.07 -13.77
CA SER A 2 2.67 40.21 -15.22
C SER A 2 3.40 39.14 -16.06
N SER A 3 2.74 38.13 -16.64
CA SER A 3 1.87 38.15 -17.84
C SER A 3 0.97 36.88 -17.88
N HIS A 4 -0.35 36.91 -18.15
CA HIS A 4 -1.14 37.25 -19.35
C HIS A 4 -1.18 36.19 -20.48
N ALA A 5 -2.34 35.54 -20.63
CA ALA A 5 -3.02 35.37 -21.92
C ALA A 5 -4.55 35.28 -21.73
N THR A 6 -5.22 36.32 -22.23
CA THR A 6 -6.64 36.68 -22.26
C THR A 6 -7.43 36.03 -23.40
N ARG A 7 -8.76 35.87 -23.22
CA ARG A 7 -9.90 36.24 -24.12
C ARG A 7 -11.15 35.46 -23.67
N SER A 8 -12.40 35.92 -23.73
CA SER A 8 -13.06 37.19 -24.05
C SER A 8 -14.55 36.90 -23.83
N TRP A 9 -15.21 37.53 -22.86
CA TRP A 9 -16.67 37.52 -22.74
C TRP A 9 -17.26 38.61 -23.64
N ARG A 10 -18.11 38.23 -24.60
CA ARG A 10 -19.05 39.14 -25.28
C ARG A 10 -20.45 38.54 -25.23
N THR A 11 -21.34 39.33 -24.64
CA THR A 11 -22.79 39.21 -24.60
C THR A 11 -23.44 39.51 -25.96
N GLY A 12 -24.45 38.73 -26.34
CA GLY A 12 -25.35 39.01 -27.47
C GLY A 12 -26.61 38.14 -27.40
N ARG A 13 -27.78 38.77 -27.46
CA ARG A 13 -29.12 38.30 -27.03
C ARG A 13 -29.85 37.34 -27.98
N PHE A 14 -30.70 36.52 -27.34
CA PHE A 14 -32.04 35.99 -27.68
C PHE A 14 -32.39 35.60 -29.13
N SER A 15 -32.75 34.32 -29.31
CA SER A 15 -33.92 33.90 -30.07
C SER A 15 -34.35 32.48 -29.66
N THR A 16 -35.63 32.36 -29.35
CA THR A 16 -36.40 31.22 -28.85
C THR A 16 -36.43 30.01 -29.79
N ARG A 17 -36.21 28.78 -29.26
CA ARG A 17 -36.94 27.56 -29.65
C ARG A 17 -36.68 26.41 -28.66
N ARG A 18 -37.78 25.80 -28.22
CA ARG A 18 -37.96 24.78 -27.17
C ARG A 18 -37.03 23.56 -27.31
N ARG A 19 -36.34 23.17 -26.22
CA ARG A 19 -35.79 21.82 -26.02
C ARG A 19 -36.79 21.00 -25.20
N ARG A 20 -37.07 19.78 -25.67
CA ARG A 20 -37.79 18.72 -24.94
C ARG A 20 -36.84 18.13 -23.88
N ALA A 21 -37.34 17.91 -22.67
CA ALA A 21 -36.60 17.42 -21.52
C ALA A 21 -36.61 15.88 -21.42
N CYS A 22 -35.48 15.34 -20.92
CA CYS A 22 -35.36 13.99 -20.36
C CYS A 22 -35.90 13.99 -18.91
N PRO A 23 -36.43 12.87 -18.38
CA PRO A 23 -36.87 12.80 -16.99
C PRO A 23 -35.69 12.45 -16.06
N CYS A 24 -35.74 12.99 -14.83
CA CYS A 24 -34.92 12.66 -13.64
C CYS A 24 -33.85 13.65 -13.14
N GLU A 25 -34.02 14.96 -13.29
CA GLU A 25 -33.36 15.94 -12.39
C GLU A 25 -34.43 16.83 -11.74
N LEU A 26 -34.46 16.87 -10.40
CA LEU A 26 -35.26 17.83 -9.65
C LEU A 26 -34.66 19.23 -9.88
N PRO A 27 -35.42 20.23 -10.38
CA PRO A 27 -34.91 21.56 -10.69
C PRO A 27 -34.77 22.39 -9.42
N LEU A 28 -33.89 21.94 -8.51
CA LEU A 28 -33.65 22.56 -7.21
C LEU A 28 -33.09 23.98 -7.35
N ASP A 29 -32.34 24.23 -8.42
CA ASP A 29 -31.76 25.53 -8.75
C ASP A 29 -32.80 26.59 -9.16
N ASP A 30 -34.02 26.16 -9.50
CA ASP A 30 -35.13 27.03 -9.87
C ASP A 30 -36.04 27.37 -8.67
N ASP A 31 -35.95 26.61 -7.56
CA ASP A 31 -36.70 26.88 -6.32
C ASP A 31 -35.97 27.90 -5.44
N LYS A 32 -36.50 29.12 -5.39
CA LYS A 32 -35.89 30.24 -4.65
C LYS A 32 -35.67 29.94 -3.17
N ASP A 33 -36.55 29.14 -2.55
CA ASP A 33 -36.44 28.77 -1.15
C ASP A 33 -35.30 27.77 -0.94
N PHE A 34 -35.17 26.76 -1.82
CA PHE A 34 -34.05 25.82 -1.80
C PHE A 34 -32.70 26.49 -2.04
N VAL A 35 -32.61 27.40 -3.02
CA VAL A 35 -31.39 28.17 -3.29
C VAL A 35 -31.01 29.07 -2.11
N ALA A 36 -32.00 29.67 -1.42
CA ALA A 36 -31.74 30.46 -0.22
C ALA A 36 -31.21 29.59 0.93
N MET A 37 -31.78 28.40 1.12
CA MET A 37 -31.29 27.43 2.12
C MET A 37 -29.88 26.93 1.81
N GLU A 38 -29.55 26.71 0.53
CA GLU A 38 -28.20 26.32 0.12
C GLU A 38 -27.16 27.42 0.39
N GLN A 39 -27.52 28.68 0.14
CA GLN A 39 -26.66 29.83 0.47
C GLN A 39 -26.45 29.98 1.98
N GLU A 40 -27.49 29.75 2.79
CA GLU A 40 -27.38 29.80 4.24
C GLU A 40 -26.57 28.63 4.79
N ARG A 41 -26.72 27.43 4.24
CA ARG A 41 -25.88 26.26 4.56
C ARG A 41 -24.41 26.55 4.28
N LYS A 42 -24.12 27.21 3.16
CA LYS A 42 -22.75 27.61 2.79
C LYS A 42 -22.14 28.60 3.76
N ARG A 43 -22.92 29.51 4.35
CA ARG A 43 -22.48 30.41 5.44
C ARG A 43 -22.23 29.67 6.74
N LEU A 44 -23.12 28.77 7.13
CA LEU A 44 -22.97 28.00 8.37
C LEU A 44 -21.77 27.05 8.34
N LEU A 45 -21.42 26.55 7.15
CA LEU A 45 -20.25 25.69 6.91
C LEU A 45 -18.90 26.42 7.02
N GLU A 46 -18.87 27.74 7.23
CA GLU A 46 -17.62 28.45 7.54
C GLU A 46 -17.06 28.08 8.92
N ASP A 47 -17.92 27.67 9.87
CA ASP A 47 -17.51 27.06 11.16
C ASP A 47 -18.42 25.86 11.53
N PRO A 48 -18.14 24.68 10.95
CA PRO A 48 -19.02 23.51 11.05
C PRO A 48 -19.16 22.95 12.47
N ARG A 49 -18.15 23.16 13.34
CA ARG A 49 -18.14 22.60 14.69
C ARG A 49 -19.09 23.36 15.61
N ARG A 50 -19.18 24.68 15.46
CA ARG A 50 -20.06 25.53 16.26
C ARG A 50 -21.52 25.44 15.81
N ASN A 51 -21.74 25.34 14.49
CA ASN A 51 -23.08 25.42 13.88
C ASN A 51 -23.68 24.04 13.56
N ALA A 52 -23.12 22.94 14.12
CA ALA A 52 -23.48 21.57 13.75
C ALA A 52 -24.98 21.26 13.89
N LYS A 53 -25.65 21.82 14.90
CA LYS A 53 -27.10 21.64 15.10
C LYS A 53 -27.94 22.42 14.08
N GLU A 54 -27.51 23.63 13.73
CA GLU A 54 -28.21 24.48 12.75
C GLU A 54 -28.03 23.94 11.32
N ILE A 55 -26.85 23.40 11.00
CA ILE A 55 -26.59 22.72 9.72
C ILE A 55 -27.48 21.48 9.58
N ALA A 56 -27.56 20.64 10.61
CA ALA A 56 -28.39 19.43 10.55
C ALA A 56 -29.89 19.77 10.39
N ALA A 57 -30.39 20.77 11.11
CA ALA A 57 -31.77 21.21 10.99
C ALA A 57 -32.06 21.82 9.60
N LEU A 58 -31.12 22.59 9.04
CA LEU A 58 -31.25 23.19 7.71
C LEU A 58 -31.20 22.13 6.60
N GLU A 59 -30.34 21.11 6.73
CA GLU A 59 -30.28 19.98 5.80
C GLU A 59 -31.56 19.14 5.83
N GLU A 60 -32.19 18.98 6.99
CA GLU A 60 -33.49 18.32 7.11
C GLU A 60 -34.61 19.13 6.44
N GLU A 61 -34.59 20.45 6.55
CA GLU A 61 -35.53 21.34 5.85
C GLU A 61 -35.34 21.32 4.33
N MET A 62 -34.07 21.35 3.87
CA MET A 62 -33.73 21.20 2.45
C MET A 62 -34.26 19.87 1.91
N ASN A 63 -34.06 18.76 2.62
CA ASN A 63 -34.58 17.46 2.23
C ASN A 63 -36.11 17.43 2.18
N ARG A 64 -36.79 18.10 3.13
CA ARG A 64 -38.25 18.21 3.13
C ARG A 64 -38.74 19.04 1.94
N ARG A 65 -38.06 20.12 1.58
CA ARG A 65 -38.40 20.95 0.42
C ARG A 65 -38.18 20.21 -0.89
N ALA A 66 -37.07 19.48 -1.04
CA ALA A 66 -36.82 18.62 -2.20
C ALA A 66 -37.89 17.53 -2.35
N LEU A 67 -38.38 16.97 -1.23
CA LEU A 67 -39.48 15.99 -1.24
C LEU A 67 -40.83 16.61 -1.62
N VAL A 68 -41.08 17.88 -1.27
CA VAL A 68 -42.29 18.61 -1.70
C VAL A 68 -42.21 18.94 -3.19
N LEU A 69 -41.05 19.38 -3.68
CA LEU A 69 -40.82 19.63 -5.11
C LEU A 69 -40.94 18.35 -5.93
N SER A 70 -40.48 17.21 -5.41
CA SER A 70 -40.64 15.92 -6.10
C SER A 70 -42.11 15.52 -6.19
N ARG A 71 -42.87 15.68 -5.10
CA ARG A 71 -44.33 15.47 -5.10
C ARG A 71 -45.07 16.44 -6.04
N GLY A 72 -44.60 17.68 -6.14
CA GLY A 72 -45.11 18.69 -7.09
C GLY A 72 -44.88 18.29 -8.55
N LEU A 73 -43.67 17.83 -8.89
CA LEU A 73 -43.33 17.26 -10.19
C LEU A 73 -44.20 16.05 -10.55
N PHE A 74 -44.47 15.16 -9.60
CA PHE A 74 -45.37 14.02 -9.82
C PHE A 74 -46.84 14.46 -10.02
N SER A 75 -47.25 15.62 -9.50
CA SER A 75 -48.58 16.18 -9.72
C SER A 75 -48.70 16.93 -11.06
N GLU A 76 -47.66 17.65 -11.49
CA GLU A 76 -47.60 18.29 -12.81
C GLU A 76 -47.43 17.26 -13.94
N GLU A 77 -46.68 16.18 -13.72
CA GLU A 77 -46.58 15.04 -14.63
C GLU A 77 -47.91 14.28 -14.77
N ARG A 78 -48.74 14.24 -13.71
CA ARG A 78 -50.13 13.72 -13.79
C ARG A 78 -51.05 14.61 -14.60
N VAL A 79 -50.92 15.95 -14.50
CA VAL A 79 -51.69 16.89 -15.33
C VAL A 79 -51.23 16.86 -16.80
N TYR A 80 -49.94 16.65 -17.04
CA TYR A 80 -49.38 16.48 -18.40
C TYR A 80 -49.79 15.16 -19.05
N ALA A 81 -49.96 14.09 -18.25
CA ALA A 81 -50.47 12.80 -18.72
C ALA A 81 -51.97 12.84 -19.05
N ASP A 82 -52.77 13.64 -18.34
CA ASP A 82 -54.20 13.84 -18.65
C ASP A 82 -54.42 14.79 -19.85
N GLN A 83 -53.53 15.74 -20.11
CA GLN A 83 -53.60 16.61 -21.30
C GLN A 83 -53.07 15.96 -22.60
N ALA A 84 -52.35 14.83 -22.51
CA ALA A 84 -51.90 14.08 -23.68
C ALA A 84 -52.98 13.14 -24.29
N ARG A 85 -54.20 13.13 -23.72
CA ARG A 85 -55.31 12.27 -24.16
C ARG A 85 -56.36 12.93 -25.04
N ILE A 86 -56.17 14.17 -25.50
CA ILE A 86 -57.03 14.73 -26.54
C ILE A 86 -56.21 15.52 -27.58
N GLY A 87 -56.06 14.91 -28.75
CA GLY A 87 -56.17 15.64 -30.01
C GLY A 87 -55.08 15.37 -31.05
N VAL A 88 -55.40 14.56 -32.07
CA VAL A 88 -54.95 14.84 -33.44
C VAL A 88 -56.05 14.45 -34.43
N ALA A 89 -56.59 15.44 -35.14
CA ALA A 89 -56.65 15.40 -36.60
C ALA A 89 -56.92 16.79 -37.20
N PHE A 90 -56.07 17.09 -38.19
CA PHE A 90 -55.97 18.18 -39.17
C PHE A 90 -57.17 19.09 -39.47
N ALA A 91 -56.83 20.36 -39.72
CA ALA A 91 -57.64 21.42 -40.35
C ALA A 91 -57.90 21.14 -41.86
N PRO A 92 -58.75 21.94 -42.57
CA PRO A 92 -58.28 23.25 -43.04
C PRO A 92 -59.31 24.40 -43.13
N SER A 93 -58.84 25.57 -42.69
CA SER A 93 -59.09 26.95 -43.17
C SER A 93 -60.50 27.43 -43.52
N ALA A 94 -60.98 28.42 -42.75
CA ALA A 94 -61.55 29.66 -43.30
C ALA A 94 -61.57 30.77 -42.22
N PHE A 95 -61.08 31.95 -42.61
CA PHE A 95 -61.50 33.31 -42.22
C PHE A 95 -62.00 33.54 -40.77
N SER A 96 -61.21 34.27 -39.97
CA SER A 96 -61.38 35.71 -39.70
C SER A 96 -62.52 36.06 -38.74
N SER A 97 -62.11 36.77 -37.68
CA SER A 97 -62.81 37.85 -36.96
C SER A 97 -64.06 37.49 -36.14
N ASP A 98 -64.29 38.00 -34.95
CA ASP A 98 -63.68 39.07 -34.15
C ASP A 98 -64.28 38.97 -32.73
N GLU A 99 -63.57 39.56 -31.75
CA GLU A 99 -64.09 40.37 -30.61
C GLU A 99 -65.19 39.80 -29.70
N ASP A 100 -65.33 40.12 -28.42
CA ASP A 100 -64.61 40.84 -27.38
C ASP A 100 -65.34 40.40 -26.09
N MET A 101 -64.65 39.99 -25.03
CA MET A 101 -64.25 40.82 -23.90
C MET A 101 -65.40 41.57 -23.20
N ILE A 102 -65.35 41.52 -21.86
CA ILE A 102 -65.94 42.42 -20.85
C ILE A 102 -67.34 41.99 -20.31
N VAL A 103 -67.65 41.87 -19.01
CA VAL A 103 -66.93 41.84 -17.72
C VAL A 103 -67.98 41.75 -16.59
N PHE A 104 -67.57 41.14 -15.47
CA PHE A 104 -68.00 41.34 -14.07
C PHE A 104 -69.29 40.73 -13.47
N GLU A 105 -68.98 39.90 -12.47
CA GLU A 105 -69.48 39.86 -11.07
C GLU A 105 -70.96 39.66 -10.74
N GLY A 106 -71.16 38.73 -9.81
CA GLY A 106 -72.21 38.82 -8.79
C GLY A 106 -73.29 37.74 -8.87
N ASN A 107 -73.07 36.62 -8.17
CA ASN A 107 -74.16 35.87 -7.54
C ASN A 107 -74.87 36.78 -6.49
N PRO A 108 -76.12 36.54 -6.04
CA PRO A 108 -76.76 35.23 -5.93
C PRO A 108 -78.32 35.18 -6.11
N THR A 109 -78.87 33.99 -5.83
CA THR A 109 -80.18 33.64 -5.23
C THR A 109 -81.47 33.55 -6.06
N GLU A 110 -82.03 32.33 -5.97
CA GLU A 110 -83.42 31.92 -5.72
C GLU A 110 -84.55 32.21 -6.74
N GLY A 111 -85.26 31.13 -7.06
CA GLY A 111 -86.69 31.09 -6.75
C GLY A 111 -87.66 31.02 -7.92
N PHE A 112 -88.19 29.80 -8.12
CA PHE A 112 -89.63 29.50 -8.29
C PHE A 112 -90.47 30.10 -9.44
N MET A 113 -91.16 29.16 -10.09
CA MET A 113 -92.59 29.15 -10.47
C MET A 113 -93.08 29.65 -11.85
N GLU A 114 -93.90 28.76 -12.43
CA GLU A 114 -95.06 28.98 -13.32
C GLU A 114 -94.83 29.61 -14.70
N SER A 115 -94.89 28.86 -15.80
CA SER A 115 -96.04 28.20 -16.46
C SER A 115 -96.86 29.11 -17.39
N CYS A 116 -97.24 28.48 -18.52
CA CYS A 116 -98.36 28.78 -19.41
C CYS A 116 -98.06 29.58 -20.70
N ASP A 117 -98.11 28.81 -21.79
CA ASP A 117 -98.90 28.98 -23.01
C ASP A 117 -98.81 30.27 -23.83
N GLY A 118 -98.53 30.06 -25.13
CA GLY A 118 -98.66 31.07 -26.16
C GLY A 118 -98.44 30.49 -27.56
N SER A 119 -99.42 29.73 -28.05
CA SER A 119 -99.55 29.33 -29.45
C SER A 119 -99.75 30.54 -30.39
N ALA A 120 -99.11 30.53 -31.57
CA ALA A 120 -99.65 30.99 -32.88
C ALA A 120 -98.52 31.02 -33.95
N VAL A 121 -98.56 30.18 -35.01
CA VAL A 121 -99.02 30.52 -36.39
C VAL A 121 -97.92 31.29 -37.17
N HIS A 122 -97.46 30.97 -38.39
CA HIS A 122 -97.82 30.02 -39.44
C HIS A 122 -96.64 29.98 -40.47
N VAL A 123 -96.35 28.78 -41.01
CA VAL A 123 -96.33 28.40 -42.47
C VAL A 123 -95.52 29.30 -43.45
N VAL A 124 -94.52 28.81 -44.19
CA VAL A 124 -94.50 27.97 -45.44
C VAL A 124 -93.05 27.46 -45.62
N GLY A 125 -92.68 26.27 -46.10
CA GLY A 125 -93.37 25.12 -46.66
C GLY A 125 -92.32 24.20 -47.33
N ILE A 126 -92.54 22.88 -47.19
CA ILE A 126 -92.34 21.80 -48.19
C ILE A 126 -90.87 21.60 -48.66
N GLU A 127 -90.21 20.45 -48.42
CA GLU A 127 -90.59 19.17 -48.99
C GLU A 127 -89.93 17.97 -48.27
N LYS A 128 -90.70 16.88 -48.21
CA LYS A 128 -90.43 15.61 -47.51
C LYS A 128 -89.31 14.81 -48.18
N ARG A 129 -88.50 14.13 -47.35
CA ARG A 129 -88.25 12.69 -47.49
C ARG A 129 -88.21 12.03 -46.11
N ASP A 130 -89.32 11.40 -45.79
CA ASP A 130 -89.53 10.53 -44.64
C ASP A 130 -88.85 9.15 -44.83
N ALA A 131 -88.54 8.56 -43.68
CA ALA A 131 -88.63 7.13 -43.34
C ALA A 131 -87.54 6.16 -43.85
N LYS A 132 -86.60 5.83 -42.95
CA LYS A 132 -86.50 4.53 -42.25
C LYS A 132 -85.14 4.43 -41.56
N ARG A 133 -85.06 4.76 -40.27
CA ARG A 133 -83.96 4.36 -39.39
C ARG A 133 -84.56 3.41 -38.36
N VAL A 134 -84.61 2.13 -38.71
CA VAL A 134 -84.77 1.05 -37.73
C VAL A 134 -83.37 0.89 -37.14
N GLY A 135 -83.20 1.21 -35.86
CA GLY A 135 -81.99 0.81 -35.15
C GLY A 135 -81.98 -0.72 -35.10
N PHE A 136 -81.01 -1.35 -35.74
CA PHE A 136 -80.80 -2.79 -35.66
C PHE A 136 -79.93 -3.08 -34.44
N SER A 137 -80.37 -3.99 -33.56
CA SER A 137 -79.60 -4.41 -32.38
C SER A 137 -78.79 -5.67 -32.71
N VAL A 138 -77.58 -5.79 -32.17
CA VAL A 138 -76.76 -7.02 -32.19
C VAL A 138 -77.55 -8.22 -31.65
N ALA A 139 -78.46 -8.00 -30.69
CA ALA A 139 -79.37 -9.01 -30.16
C ALA A 139 -80.29 -9.63 -31.23
N ASP A 140 -80.69 -8.87 -32.26
CA ASP A 140 -81.56 -9.34 -33.35
C ASP A 140 -80.80 -10.19 -34.38
N PHE A 141 -79.46 -10.13 -34.40
CA PHE A 141 -78.60 -10.83 -35.36
C PHE A 141 -77.81 -11.99 -34.74
N ARG A 142 -77.97 -12.24 -33.44
CA ARG A 142 -77.23 -13.23 -32.64
C ARG A 142 -77.20 -14.64 -33.25
N ASP A 143 -78.32 -15.10 -33.80
CA ASP A 143 -78.44 -16.43 -34.41
C ASP A 143 -77.62 -16.58 -35.70
N ARG A 144 -77.41 -15.48 -36.45
CA ARG A 144 -76.58 -15.47 -37.68
C ARG A 144 -75.11 -15.22 -37.40
N LEU A 145 -74.79 -14.49 -36.33
CA LEU A 145 -73.42 -14.31 -35.86
C LEU A 145 -72.83 -15.64 -35.37
N ALA A 146 -73.64 -16.48 -34.71
CA ALA A 146 -73.23 -17.80 -34.23
C ALA A 146 -72.82 -18.80 -35.33
N GLU A 147 -73.16 -18.54 -36.61
CA GLU A 147 -72.77 -19.41 -37.73
C GLU A 147 -71.31 -19.20 -38.20
N PHE A 148 -70.71 -18.03 -37.93
CA PHE A 148 -69.37 -17.71 -38.45
C PHE A 148 -68.42 -17.04 -37.45
N ILE A 149 -68.92 -16.51 -36.34
CA ILE A 149 -68.07 -15.99 -35.25
C ILE A 149 -67.69 -17.13 -34.32
N ASP A 150 -66.42 -17.19 -33.93
CA ASP A 150 -65.94 -18.15 -32.95
C ASP A 150 -66.75 -18.04 -31.65
N SER A 151 -67.30 -19.15 -31.20
CA SER A 151 -68.06 -19.23 -29.95
C SER A 151 -67.21 -18.95 -28.69
N ASN A 152 -65.89 -19.18 -28.76
CA ASN A 152 -64.96 -18.99 -27.65
C ASN A 152 -63.64 -18.37 -28.14
N PRO A 153 -63.66 -17.13 -28.65
CA PRO A 153 -62.44 -16.42 -29.05
C PRO A 153 -61.42 -16.39 -27.90
N GLU A 154 -60.20 -16.87 -28.15
CA GLU A 154 -59.13 -16.98 -27.13
C GLU A 154 -59.57 -17.73 -25.86
N GLY A 155 -60.52 -18.66 -25.97
CA GLY A 155 -61.09 -19.40 -24.84
C GLY A 155 -62.07 -18.62 -23.96
N ILE A 156 -62.43 -17.39 -24.34
CA ILE A 156 -63.45 -16.59 -23.66
C ILE A 156 -64.80 -16.76 -24.37
N PRO A 157 -65.87 -17.17 -23.66
CA PRO A 157 -67.20 -17.27 -24.25
C PRO A 157 -67.74 -15.91 -24.75
N LEU A 158 -68.40 -15.90 -25.92
CA LEU A 158 -68.95 -14.66 -26.52
C LEU A 158 -69.89 -13.86 -25.61
N ASN A 159 -70.56 -14.50 -24.63
CA ASN A 159 -71.43 -13.80 -23.69
C ASN A 159 -70.67 -13.01 -22.61
N GLU A 160 -69.37 -13.26 -22.44
CA GLU A 160 -68.48 -12.51 -21.56
C GLU A 160 -67.83 -11.32 -22.28
N LEU A 161 -67.96 -11.23 -23.61
CA LEU A 161 -67.59 -10.08 -24.42
C LEU A 161 -68.86 -9.25 -24.60
N GLU A 162 -68.93 -8.05 -24.05
CA GLU A 162 -70.12 -7.17 -24.07
C GLU A 162 -70.38 -6.58 -25.48
N LEU A 163 -70.52 -7.44 -26.49
CA LEU A 163 -70.61 -7.09 -27.92
C LEU A 163 -71.78 -6.16 -28.25
N ASP A 164 -72.87 -6.23 -27.48
CA ASP A 164 -74.06 -5.37 -27.66
C ASP A 164 -73.77 -3.89 -27.35
N GLY A 165 -72.72 -3.60 -26.57
CA GLY A 165 -72.29 -2.25 -26.18
C GLY A 165 -71.09 -1.74 -26.96
N ASP A 166 -70.49 -2.56 -27.82
CA ASP A 166 -69.28 -2.22 -28.58
C ASP A 166 -69.66 -1.55 -29.91
N VAL A 167 -69.33 -0.26 -30.03
CA VAL A 167 -69.76 0.59 -31.16
C VAL A 167 -69.15 0.14 -32.47
N GLU A 168 -67.86 -0.22 -32.48
CA GLU A 168 -67.16 -0.65 -33.69
C GLU A 168 -67.67 -2.01 -34.18
N PHE A 169 -67.91 -2.95 -33.27
CA PHE A 169 -68.51 -4.23 -33.62
C PHE A 169 -69.94 -4.06 -34.17
N CYS A 170 -70.76 -3.17 -33.58
CA CYS A 170 -72.08 -2.83 -34.08
C CYS A 170 -72.04 -2.26 -35.51
N GLU A 171 -71.10 -1.35 -35.79
CA GLU A 171 -70.88 -0.80 -37.15
C GLU A 171 -70.48 -1.91 -38.14
N MET A 172 -69.64 -2.86 -37.73
CA MET A 172 -69.27 -4.00 -38.58
C MET A 172 -70.45 -4.93 -38.87
N VAL A 173 -71.39 -5.11 -37.92
CA VAL A 173 -72.66 -5.84 -38.10
C VAL A 173 -73.57 -5.12 -39.10
N GLU A 174 -73.65 -3.78 -39.05
CA GLU A 174 -74.40 -2.97 -40.02
C GLU A 174 -73.85 -3.11 -41.45
N VAL A 175 -72.52 -3.05 -41.61
CA VAL A 175 -71.86 -3.25 -42.92
C VAL A 175 -72.10 -4.67 -43.45
N LEU A 176 -72.05 -5.69 -42.59
CA LEU A 176 -72.38 -7.06 -42.98
C LEU A 176 -73.84 -7.17 -43.44
N PHE A 177 -74.77 -6.48 -42.78
CA PHE A 177 -76.17 -6.45 -43.18
C PHE A 177 -76.38 -5.84 -44.57
N GLU A 178 -75.70 -4.73 -44.89
CA GLU A 178 -75.75 -4.12 -46.22
C GLU A 178 -75.20 -5.05 -47.31
N LEU A 179 -74.08 -5.72 -47.03
CA LEU A 179 -73.48 -6.68 -47.97
C LEU A 179 -74.41 -7.89 -48.22
N LEU A 180 -75.12 -8.35 -47.19
CA LEU A 180 -76.10 -9.43 -47.26
C LEU A 180 -77.40 -9.07 -48.00
N GLN A 181 -77.64 -7.80 -48.34
CA GLN A 181 -78.76 -7.42 -49.22
C GLN A 181 -78.55 -7.89 -50.66
N SER A 182 -77.30 -8.20 -51.07
CA SER A 182 -76.97 -8.74 -52.39
C SER A 182 -75.90 -9.85 -52.31
N PRO A 183 -76.24 -11.03 -51.74
CA PRO A 183 -75.26 -12.05 -51.39
C PRO A 183 -74.45 -12.58 -52.57
N GLN A 184 -75.07 -12.73 -53.74
CA GLN A 184 -74.41 -13.31 -54.92
C GLN A 184 -73.34 -12.38 -55.50
N ARG A 185 -73.50 -11.05 -55.37
CA ARG A 185 -72.53 -10.06 -55.86
C ARG A 185 -71.44 -9.75 -54.83
N ASN A 186 -71.75 -9.88 -53.54
CA ASN A 186 -70.88 -9.51 -52.44
C ASN A 186 -70.24 -10.73 -51.75
N THR A 187 -70.20 -11.90 -52.40
CA THR A 187 -69.73 -13.16 -51.78
C THR A 187 -68.34 -13.03 -51.13
N GLU A 188 -67.39 -12.37 -51.81
CA GLU A 188 -66.03 -12.16 -51.30
C GLU A 188 -66.02 -11.11 -50.17
N ALA A 189 -66.69 -9.97 -50.37
CA ALA A 189 -66.82 -8.92 -49.35
C ALA A 189 -67.53 -9.38 -48.07
N ILE A 190 -68.51 -10.28 -48.16
CA ILE A 190 -69.18 -10.89 -47.00
C ILE A 190 -68.18 -11.76 -46.22
N LYS A 191 -67.37 -12.58 -46.91
CA LYS A 191 -66.34 -13.40 -46.26
C LYS A 191 -65.26 -12.54 -45.61
N ASP A 192 -64.80 -11.49 -46.28
CA ASP A 192 -63.81 -10.57 -45.75
C ASP A 192 -64.35 -9.85 -44.50
N GLN A 193 -65.62 -9.42 -44.53
CA GLN A 193 -66.28 -8.79 -43.39
C GLN A 193 -66.48 -9.78 -42.23
N GLN A 194 -66.90 -11.01 -42.51
CA GLN A 194 -67.01 -12.07 -41.50
C GLN A 194 -65.66 -12.39 -40.86
N TYR A 195 -64.59 -12.44 -41.66
CA TYR A 195 -63.22 -12.63 -41.17
C TYR A 195 -62.75 -11.45 -40.32
N ALA A 196 -63.02 -10.21 -40.74
CA ALA A 196 -62.71 -9.01 -39.99
C ALA A 196 -63.46 -8.96 -38.65
N MET A 197 -64.75 -9.31 -38.64
CA MET A 197 -65.56 -9.39 -37.42
C MET A 197 -65.05 -10.47 -36.48
N ASN A 198 -64.64 -11.62 -37.00
CA ASN A 198 -64.06 -12.68 -36.17
C ASN A 198 -62.75 -12.21 -35.54
N ASN A 199 -61.82 -11.62 -36.32
CA ASN A 199 -60.58 -11.07 -35.78
C ASN A 199 -60.82 -10.00 -34.71
N TYR A 200 -61.80 -9.12 -34.92
CA TYR A 200 -62.17 -8.09 -33.95
C TYR A 200 -62.62 -8.69 -32.61
N VAL A 201 -63.41 -9.76 -32.67
CA VAL A 201 -63.88 -10.49 -31.48
C VAL A 201 -62.74 -11.22 -30.75
N HIS A 202 -61.75 -11.75 -31.48
CA HIS A 202 -60.51 -12.26 -30.89
C HIS A 202 -59.68 -11.14 -30.23
N ASP A 203 -59.56 -9.97 -30.87
CA ASP A 203 -58.87 -8.82 -30.29
C ASP A 203 -59.55 -8.34 -28.99
N LEU A 204 -60.88 -8.31 -28.97
CA LEU A 204 -61.66 -7.96 -27.79
C LEU A 204 -61.46 -8.97 -26.65
N ALA A 205 -61.40 -10.28 -26.98
CA ALA A 205 -61.07 -11.33 -26.02
C ALA A 205 -59.67 -11.17 -25.43
N LEU A 206 -58.65 -10.89 -26.26
CA LEU A 206 -57.30 -10.60 -25.79
C LEU A 206 -57.26 -9.38 -24.85
N ASP A 207 -58.02 -8.34 -25.16
CA ASP A 207 -58.08 -7.14 -24.30
C ASP A 207 -58.73 -7.41 -22.95
N VAL A 208 -59.74 -8.28 -22.89
CA VAL A 208 -60.31 -8.77 -21.63
C VAL A 208 -59.27 -9.54 -20.81
N LEU A 209 -58.50 -10.44 -21.44
CA LEU A 209 -57.41 -11.15 -20.77
C LEU A 209 -56.33 -10.18 -20.27
N ARG A 210 -55.91 -9.22 -21.09
CA ARG A 210 -54.89 -8.20 -20.72
C ARG A 210 -55.29 -7.40 -19.48
N ARG A 211 -56.56 -7.00 -19.36
CA ARG A 211 -57.07 -6.27 -18.18
C ARG A 211 -57.07 -7.13 -16.92
N ASP A 212 -57.18 -8.45 -17.06
CA ASP A 212 -57.22 -9.41 -15.96
C ASP A 212 -55.85 -9.87 -15.42
N ARG A 213 -54.75 -9.45 -16.07
CA ARG A 213 -53.35 -9.79 -15.73
C ARG A 213 -52.75 -9.05 -14.54
N GLY A 214 -53.57 -8.39 -13.70
CA GLY A 214 -53.09 -7.59 -12.56
C GLY A 214 -52.37 -8.37 -11.44
N TYR A 215 -52.38 -9.70 -11.49
CA TYR A 215 -51.68 -10.60 -10.56
C TYR A 215 -50.21 -10.87 -10.97
N LEU A 216 -49.81 -10.44 -12.16
CA LEU A 216 -48.44 -10.63 -12.65
C LEU A 216 -47.48 -9.64 -12.00
N ILE A 217 -46.29 -10.11 -11.66
CA ILE A 217 -45.14 -9.26 -11.32
C ILE A 217 -44.90 -8.31 -12.48
N LEU A 218 -44.80 -7.00 -12.23
CA LEU A 218 -44.76 -5.98 -13.30
C LEU A 218 -43.53 -6.09 -14.22
N GLN A 219 -42.41 -6.58 -13.68
CA GLN A 219 -41.12 -6.66 -14.38
C GLN A 219 -40.35 -7.95 -14.03
N PRO A 220 -40.82 -9.15 -14.40
CA PRO A 220 -40.09 -10.40 -14.18
C PRO A 220 -38.74 -10.36 -14.89
N GLN A 221 -37.67 -10.80 -14.21
CA GLN A 221 -36.28 -10.61 -14.64
C GLN A 221 -35.95 -9.16 -15.06
N GLY A 222 -36.70 -8.13 -14.64
CA GLY A 222 -36.53 -6.73 -15.09
C GLY A 222 -37.15 -6.38 -16.46
N VAL A 223 -37.87 -7.30 -17.10
CA VAL A 223 -38.57 -7.08 -18.38
C VAL A 223 -40.03 -6.70 -18.13
N PRO A 224 -40.56 -5.58 -18.65
CA PRO A 224 -41.97 -5.23 -18.51
C PRO A 224 -42.91 -6.32 -19.03
N VAL A 225 -43.97 -6.66 -18.28
CA VAL A 225 -44.98 -7.66 -18.68
C VAL A 225 -45.59 -7.37 -20.04
N ALA A 226 -45.80 -6.09 -20.37
CA ALA A 226 -46.32 -5.66 -21.68
C ALA A 226 -45.42 -6.03 -22.86
N ASP A 227 -44.14 -6.32 -22.61
CA ASP A 227 -43.17 -6.70 -23.62
C ASP A 227 -42.95 -8.21 -23.74
N LEU A 228 -43.54 -9.01 -22.84
CA LEU A 228 -43.42 -10.47 -22.83
C LEU A 228 -44.36 -11.12 -23.86
N PRO A 229 -43.92 -12.22 -24.50
CA PRO A 229 -44.77 -13.01 -25.38
C PRO A 229 -45.72 -13.89 -24.55
N LEU A 230 -46.77 -13.27 -24.00
CA LEU A 230 -47.78 -13.95 -23.17
C LEU A 230 -48.80 -14.76 -23.97
N ASP A 231 -48.67 -14.81 -25.29
CA ASP A 231 -49.42 -15.70 -26.18
C ASP A 231 -48.88 -17.15 -26.12
N ASP A 232 -48.00 -17.44 -25.17
CA ASP A 232 -47.50 -18.78 -24.88
C ASP A 232 -48.66 -19.74 -24.54
N PRO A 233 -48.80 -20.87 -25.25
CA PRO A 233 -49.94 -21.77 -25.07
C PRO A 233 -50.11 -22.27 -23.63
N VAL A 234 -49.00 -22.51 -22.93
CA VAL A 234 -48.99 -23.00 -21.54
C VAL A 234 -49.43 -21.89 -20.58
N PHE A 235 -48.94 -20.66 -20.79
CA PHE A 235 -49.38 -19.49 -20.03
C PHE A 235 -50.88 -19.24 -20.24
N HIS A 236 -51.34 -19.27 -21.49
CA HIS A 236 -52.73 -19.03 -21.86
C HIS A 236 -53.69 -20.07 -21.26
N GLU A 237 -53.33 -21.36 -21.28
CA GLU A 237 -54.14 -22.42 -20.65
C GLU A 237 -54.31 -22.18 -19.15
N MET A 238 -53.23 -21.85 -18.44
CA MET A 238 -53.29 -21.55 -17.00
C MET A 238 -54.06 -20.26 -16.71
N GLU A 239 -53.97 -19.26 -17.59
CA GLU A 239 -54.71 -17.99 -17.50
C GLU A 239 -56.23 -18.24 -17.57
N LEU A 240 -56.67 -19.11 -18.48
CA LEU A 240 -58.07 -19.54 -18.59
C LEU A 240 -58.53 -20.36 -17.37
N GLN A 241 -57.68 -21.28 -16.87
CA GLN A 241 -57.97 -22.03 -15.65
C GLN A 241 -58.16 -21.11 -14.45
N ARG A 242 -57.29 -20.11 -14.29
CA ARG A 242 -57.42 -19.08 -13.24
C ARG A 242 -58.71 -18.30 -13.40
N ARG A 243 -59.03 -17.83 -14.62
CA ARG A 243 -60.25 -17.07 -14.91
C ARG A 243 -61.51 -17.86 -14.53
N ASN A 244 -61.55 -19.15 -14.84
CA ASN A 244 -62.65 -20.03 -14.47
C ASN A 244 -62.79 -20.18 -12.95
N LEU A 245 -61.69 -20.34 -12.21
CA LEU A 245 -61.72 -20.42 -10.75
C LEU A 245 -62.13 -19.10 -10.09
N ARG A 246 -61.83 -17.96 -10.72
CA ARG A 246 -62.20 -16.61 -10.27
C ARG A 246 -63.72 -16.36 -10.32
N LYS A 247 -64.51 -17.21 -10.98
CA LYS A 247 -65.98 -17.18 -10.92
C LYS A 247 -66.51 -17.45 -9.49
N GLU A 248 -65.77 -18.21 -8.67
CA GLU A 248 -66.07 -18.47 -7.25
C GLU A 248 -64.82 -18.23 -6.38
N PRO A 249 -64.42 -16.96 -6.17
CA PRO A 249 -63.12 -16.62 -5.61
C PRO A 249 -62.96 -17.04 -4.14
N GLU A 250 -64.05 -16.98 -3.35
CA GLU A 250 -64.03 -17.34 -1.92
C GLU A 250 -63.75 -18.83 -1.68
N LYS A 251 -64.23 -19.71 -2.55
CA LYS A 251 -64.03 -21.17 -2.43
C LYS A 251 -62.71 -21.63 -3.02
N ASN A 252 -62.20 -20.90 -4.01
CA ASN A 252 -61.03 -21.29 -4.79
C ASN A 252 -59.76 -20.49 -4.44
N ALA A 253 -59.79 -19.63 -3.42
CA ALA A 253 -58.70 -18.71 -3.08
C ALA A 253 -57.31 -19.35 -3.06
N ALA A 254 -57.15 -20.52 -2.42
CA ALA A 254 -55.86 -21.23 -2.36
C ALA A 254 -55.39 -21.73 -3.74
N ARG A 255 -56.30 -22.21 -4.59
CA ARG A 255 -55.99 -22.69 -5.95
C ARG A 255 -55.70 -21.53 -6.90
N ILE A 256 -56.37 -20.41 -6.71
CA ILE A 256 -56.11 -19.17 -7.47
C ILE A 256 -54.70 -18.68 -7.15
N ALA A 257 -54.31 -18.60 -5.88
CA ALA A 257 -52.96 -18.21 -5.49
C ALA A 257 -51.88 -19.15 -6.06
N GLU A 258 -52.10 -20.48 -5.99
CA GLU A 258 -51.16 -21.46 -6.57
C GLU A 258 -51.02 -21.29 -8.10
N LEU A 259 -52.12 -21.01 -8.82
CA LEU A 259 -52.07 -20.73 -10.26
C LEU A 259 -51.42 -19.39 -10.57
N GLU A 260 -51.64 -18.35 -9.76
CA GLU A 260 -50.97 -17.06 -9.88
C GLU A 260 -49.45 -17.20 -9.71
N ASP A 261 -48.99 -18.03 -8.77
CA ASP A 261 -47.58 -18.36 -8.60
C ASP A 261 -47.02 -19.11 -9.82
N LYS A 262 -47.76 -20.08 -10.38
CA LYS A 262 -47.35 -20.79 -11.61
C LYS A 262 -47.31 -19.88 -12.83
N LEU A 263 -48.26 -18.97 -12.95
CA LEU A 263 -48.32 -17.97 -14.02
C LEU A 263 -47.16 -16.97 -13.89
N ASN A 264 -46.85 -16.50 -12.68
CA ASN A 264 -45.67 -15.68 -12.42
C ASN A 264 -44.37 -16.43 -12.72
N GLY A 265 -44.27 -17.71 -12.35
CA GLY A 265 -43.14 -18.58 -12.69
C GLY A 265 -42.97 -18.76 -14.21
N ARG A 266 -44.08 -18.93 -14.96
CA ARG A 266 -44.02 -19.02 -16.43
C ARG A 266 -43.65 -17.68 -17.07
N ALA A 267 -44.17 -16.56 -16.55
CA ALA A 267 -43.79 -15.22 -17.01
C ALA A 267 -42.29 -14.93 -16.76
N ASP A 268 -41.74 -15.38 -15.63
CA ASP A 268 -40.31 -15.28 -15.32
C ASP A 268 -39.45 -16.09 -16.30
N GLU A 269 -39.86 -17.32 -16.61
CA GLU A 269 -39.19 -18.15 -17.61
C GLU A 269 -39.24 -17.54 -19.02
N LEU A 270 -40.38 -16.98 -19.42
CA LEU A 270 -40.52 -16.27 -20.70
C LEU A 270 -39.62 -15.03 -20.74
N ALA A 271 -39.50 -14.29 -19.64
CA ALA A 271 -38.59 -13.15 -19.52
C ALA A 271 -37.12 -13.58 -19.66
N ARG A 272 -36.74 -14.70 -19.02
CA ARG A 272 -35.39 -15.29 -19.13
C ARG A 272 -35.06 -15.68 -20.58
N LEU A 273 -35.96 -16.41 -21.25
CA LEU A 273 -35.79 -16.84 -22.63
C LEU A 273 -35.71 -15.64 -23.59
N LEU A 274 -36.53 -14.61 -23.35
CA LEU A 274 -36.49 -13.38 -24.14
C LEU A 274 -35.13 -12.68 -24.03
N ARG A 275 -34.59 -12.54 -22.82
CA ARG A 275 -33.27 -11.93 -22.59
C ARG A 275 -32.15 -12.71 -23.25
N VAL A 276 -32.15 -14.04 -23.15
CA VAL A 276 -31.16 -14.90 -23.83
C VAL A 276 -31.17 -14.61 -25.34
N ARG A 277 -32.35 -14.49 -25.94
CA ARG A 277 -32.50 -14.16 -27.37
C ARG A 277 -32.09 -12.73 -27.70
N GLU A 278 -32.38 -11.76 -26.84
CA GLU A 278 -32.07 -10.34 -27.07
C GLU A 278 -30.58 -10.02 -26.88
N ARG A 279 -29.86 -10.81 -26.07
CA ARG A 279 -28.44 -10.60 -25.76
C ARG A 279 -27.48 -11.43 -26.62
N VAL A 280 -27.97 -12.12 -27.65
CA VAL A 280 -27.15 -13.00 -28.53
C VAL A 280 -25.98 -12.27 -29.19
N PHE A 281 -26.08 -10.95 -29.40
CA PHE A 281 -25.00 -10.15 -30.01
C PHE A 281 -23.89 -9.76 -29.03
N LEU A 282 -24.03 -10.05 -27.73
CA LEU A 282 -23.00 -9.82 -26.73
C LEU A 282 -21.94 -10.92 -26.77
N GLU A 283 -20.68 -10.55 -26.54
CA GLU A 283 -19.58 -11.50 -26.37
C GLU A 283 -19.77 -12.28 -25.06
N GLU A 284 -19.63 -13.61 -25.08
CA GLU A 284 -19.78 -14.49 -23.89
C GLU A 284 -18.89 -14.05 -22.72
N GLU A 285 -17.69 -13.54 -23.04
CA GLU A 285 -16.79 -12.88 -22.10
C GLU A 285 -16.48 -11.46 -22.59
N THR A 286 -16.84 -10.46 -21.78
CA THR A 286 -16.55 -9.05 -22.07
C THR A 286 -15.46 -8.56 -21.13
N ASN A 287 -14.36 -8.02 -21.67
CA ASN A 287 -13.18 -7.61 -20.88
C ASN A 287 -12.61 -8.73 -19.97
N GLY A 288 -12.76 -10.00 -20.35
CA GLY A 288 -12.35 -11.15 -19.54
C GLY A 288 -13.26 -11.47 -18.35
N VAL A 289 -14.47 -10.89 -18.33
CA VAL A 289 -15.52 -11.21 -17.36
C VAL A 289 -16.66 -11.93 -18.08
N PRO A 290 -17.02 -13.16 -17.68
CA PRO A 290 -18.21 -13.85 -18.19
C PRO A 290 -19.47 -13.03 -17.97
N LEU A 291 -20.38 -12.99 -18.95
CA LEU A 291 -21.63 -12.22 -18.85
C LEU A 291 -22.50 -12.63 -17.64
N GLU A 292 -22.41 -13.88 -17.21
CA GLU A 292 -23.13 -14.42 -16.04
C GLU A 292 -22.70 -13.79 -14.71
N CYS A 293 -21.46 -13.29 -14.63
CA CYS A 293 -20.93 -12.63 -13.43
C CYS A 293 -21.38 -11.17 -13.31
N LEU A 294 -21.96 -10.60 -14.37
CA LEU A 294 -22.35 -9.19 -14.41
C LEU A 294 -23.81 -9.03 -13.95
N PRO A 295 -24.13 -8.01 -13.13
CA PRO A 295 -25.49 -7.72 -12.69
C PRO A 295 -26.32 -7.05 -13.80
N LEU A 296 -26.37 -7.66 -14.99
CA LEU A 296 -27.04 -7.13 -16.18
C LEU A 296 -28.55 -6.99 -16.00
N ASN A 297 -29.14 -7.70 -15.04
CA ASN A 297 -30.58 -7.66 -14.77
C ASN A 297 -30.95 -6.64 -13.68
N GLU A 298 -29.97 -5.99 -13.06
CA GLU A 298 -30.18 -4.97 -12.03
C GLU A 298 -29.85 -3.56 -12.55
N ASP A 299 -29.20 -3.44 -13.70
CA ASP A 299 -28.80 -2.15 -14.29
C ASP A 299 -29.99 -1.43 -14.96
N PRO A 300 -30.48 -0.30 -14.39
CA PRO A 300 -31.65 0.39 -14.93
C PRO A 300 -31.37 1.03 -16.30
N VAL A 301 -30.10 1.38 -16.58
CA VAL A 301 -29.69 1.94 -17.88
C VAL A 301 -29.82 0.88 -18.96
N LEU A 302 -29.27 -0.32 -18.72
CA LEU A 302 -29.38 -1.46 -19.64
C LEU A 302 -30.84 -1.84 -19.91
N HIS A 303 -31.71 -1.86 -18.89
CA HIS A 303 -33.15 -2.09 -19.08
C HIS A 303 -33.81 -1.06 -20.01
N GLY A 304 -33.43 0.22 -19.86
CA GLY A 304 -33.91 1.29 -20.74
C GLY A 304 -33.46 1.10 -22.18
N LEU A 305 -32.20 0.69 -22.39
CA LEU A 305 -31.63 0.41 -23.70
C LEU A 305 -32.29 -0.80 -24.38
N GLU A 306 -32.47 -1.91 -23.65
CA GLU A 306 -33.15 -3.12 -24.14
C GLU A 306 -34.62 -2.85 -24.49
N THR A 307 -35.32 -2.04 -23.69
CA THR A 307 -36.70 -1.63 -23.99
C THR A 307 -36.76 -0.80 -25.28
N ARG A 308 -35.78 0.08 -25.50
CA ARG A 308 -35.67 0.85 -26.74
C ARG A 308 -35.33 -0.02 -27.94
N HIS A 309 -34.44 -1.01 -27.77
CA HIS A 309 -34.11 -2.00 -28.79
C HIS A 309 -35.34 -2.80 -29.20
N ARG A 310 -36.13 -3.31 -28.24
CA ARG A 310 -37.43 -3.96 -28.51
C ARG A 310 -38.40 -3.08 -29.30
N LYS A 311 -38.54 -1.80 -28.94
CA LYS A 311 -39.38 -0.85 -29.69
C LYS A 311 -38.91 -0.64 -31.13
N LEU A 312 -37.59 -0.57 -31.36
CA LEU A 312 -37.02 -0.43 -32.70
C LEU A 312 -37.19 -1.71 -33.54
N LEU A 313 -37.11 -2.90 -32.93
CA LEU A 313 -37.38 -4.17 -33.60
C LEU A 313 -38.84 -4.32 -34.04
N ARG A 314 -39.79 -3.75 -33.29
CA ARG A 314 -41.22 -3.74 -33.60
C ARG A 314 -41.65 -2.63 -34.58
N ALA A 315 -40.80 -1.63 -34.82
CA ALA A 315 -41.15 -0.48 -35.66
C ALA A 315 -41.15 -0.84 -37.16
N THR A 316 -42.20 -0.42 -37.87
CA THR A 316 -42.34 -0.57 -39.32
C THR A 316 -42.48 0.82 -39.97
N PRO A 317 -41.60 1.23 -40.90
CA PRO A 317 -40.47 0.47 -41.46
C PRO A 317 -39.31 0.28 -40.46
N ARG A 318 -38.65 -0.88 -40.56
CA ARG A 318 -37.50 -1.25 -39.71
C ARG A 318 -36.32 -0.31 -39.97
N ASN A 319 -35.74 0.25 -38.91
CA ASN A 319 -34.58 1.15 -38.99
C ASN A 319 -33.31 0.42 -38.53
N ASP A 320 -32.65 -0.29 -39.45
CA ASP A 320 -31.46 -1.09 -39.17
C ASP A 320 -30.24 -0.28 -38.70
N VAL A 321 -30.19 1.03 -39.01
CA VAL A 321 -29.13 1.91 -38.53
C VAL A 321 -29.34 2.23 -37.06
N ALA A 322 -30.58 2.55 -36.66
CA ALA A 322 -30.92 2.79 -35.26
C ALA A 322 -30.80 1.53 -34.40
N ILE A 323 -31.12 0.35 -34.96
CA ILE A 323 -30.96 -0.94 -34.27
C ILE A 323 -29.47 -1.22 -33.99
N ARG A 324 -28.59 -1.11 -34.98
CA ARG A 324 -27.15 -1.30 -34.76
C ARG A 324 -26.57 -0.29 -33.76
N SER A 325 -27.00 0.97 -33.84
CA SER A 325 -26.55 2.00 -32.91
C SER A 325 -26.96 1.72 -31.46
N ILE A 326 -28.16 1.19 -31.22
CA ILE A 326 -28.58 0.83 -29.86
C ILE A 326 -27.87 -0.45 -29.38
N GLU A 327 -27.62 -1.42 -30.26
CA GLU A 327 -26.84 -2.63 -29.95
C GLU A 327 -25.40 -2.26 -29.56
N GLU A 328 -24.73 -1.38 -30.30
CA GLU A 328 -23.42 -0.83 -29.94
C GLU A 328 -23.43 -0.13 -28.57
N THR A 329 -24.50 0.61 -28.26
CA THR A 329 -24.66 1.28 -26.96
C THR A 329 -24.83 0.26 -25.83
N ILE A 330 -25.58 -0.83 -26.08
CA ILE A 330 -25.73 -1.95 -25.14
C ILE A 330 -24.38 -2.64 -24.92
N VAL A 331 -23.64 -2.97 -25.98
CA VAL A 331 -22.28 -3.55 -25.89
C VAL A 331 -21.38 -2.63 -25.07
N GLN A 332 -21.41 -1.32 -25.31
CA GLN A 332 -20.60 -0.36 -24.57
C GLN A 332 -20.97 -0.31 -23.09
N ARG A 333 -22.27 -0.32 -22.74
CA ARG A 333 -22.73 -0.37 -21.35
C ARG A 333 -22.32 -1.66 -20.65
N VAL A 334 -22.41 -2.80 -21.34
CA VAL A 334 -21.95 -4.10 -20.81
C VAL A 334 -20.43 -4.08 -20.60
N ARG A 335 -19.66 -3.50 -21.52
CA ARG A 335 -18.20 -3.28 -21.35
C ARG A 335 -17.88 -2.39 -20.14
N GLU A 336 -18.66 -1.34 -19.92
CA GLU A 336 -18.52 -0.48 -18.73
C GLU A 336 -18.83 -1.25 -17.44
N LEU A 337 -19.90 -2.03 -17.40
CA LEU A 337 -20.23 -2.88 -16.25
C LEU A 337 -19.16 -3.94 -16.02
N ALA A 338 -18.63 -4.54 -17.09
CA ALA A 338 -17.51 -5.47 -17.02
C ALA A 338 -16.24 -4.80 -16.49
N PHE A 339 -15.94 -3.58 -16.92
CA PHE A 339 -14.82 -2.81 -16.38
C PHE A 339 -15.03 -2.45 -14.90
N GLN A 340 -16.24 -2.04 -14.52
CA GLN A 340 -16.59 -1.74 -13.13
C GLN A 340 -16.52 -2.97 -12.22
N TYR A 341 -16.92 -4.13 -12.75
CA TYR A 341 -16.80 -5.40 -12.05
C TYR A 341 -15.34 -5.87 -11.96
N ARG A 342 -14.59 -5.71 -13.05
CA ARG A 342 -13.18 -6.10 -13.15
C ARG A 342 -12.25 -5.17 -12.39
N GLY A 343 -12.61 -3.91 -12.14
CA GLY A 343 -11.76 -2.94 -11.46
C GLY A 343 -10.38 -2.74 -12.09
N TRP A 344 -9.51 -2.00 -11.40
CA TRP A 344 -8.11 -1.86 -11.80
C TRP A 344 -7.34 -3.16 -11.56
N GLN A 345 -6.45 -3.54 -12.49
CA GLN A 345 -5.64 -4.75 -12.40
C GLN A 345 -4.18 -4.48 -12.73
N ASP A 346 -3.30 -5.13 -11.97
CA ASP A 346 -1.87 -5.16 -12.19
C ASP A 346 -1.49 -6.40 -13.00
N GLU A 347 -1.65 -6.30 -14.33
CA GLU A 347 -1.39 -7.43 -15.24
C GLU A 347 0.09 -7.82 -15.26
N GLU A 348 1.00 -6.85 -15.20
CA GLU A 348 2.45 -7.07 -15.20
C GLU A 348 2.89 -7.87 -13.96
N PHE A 349 2.48 -7.43 -12.77
CA PHE A 349 2.84 -8.13 -11.54
C PHE A 349 2.18 -9.52 -11.47
N HIS A 350 0.93 -9.64 -11.90
CA HIS A 350 0.22 -10.91 -11.87
C HIS A 350 0.88 -11.94 -12.81
N GLU A 351 1.17 -11.58 -14.05
CA GLU A 351 1.79 -12.52 -15.01
C GLU A 351 3.19 -12.96 -14.53
N ALA A 352 3.99 -12.03 -14.00
CA ALA A 352 5.32 -12.34 -13.45
C ALA A 352 5.27 -13.31 -12.25
N ASN A 353 4.18 -13.31 -11.47
CA ASN A 353 4.04 -14.11 -10.25
C ASN A 353 3.01 -15.23 -10.35
N LYS A 354 2.37 -15.42 -11.51
CA LYS A 354 1.28 -16.40 -11.70
C LYS A 354 1.66 -17.81 -11.25
N HIS A 355 2.90 -18.21 -11.48
CA HIS A 355 3.47 -19.51 -11.11
C HIS A 355 3.60 -19.73 -9.59
N MET A 356 3.48 -18.69 -8.78
CA MET A 356 3.65 -18.77 -7.32
C MET A 356 2.45 -19.43 -6.61
N ALA A 357 1.27 -19.45 -7.24
CA ALA A 357 0.05 -19.99 -6.66
C ALA A 357 -0.85 -20.63 -7.72
N GLU A 358 -1.70 -21.53 -7.25
CA GLU A 358 -2.66 -22.28 -8.05
C GLU A 358 -3.73 -21.33 -8.61
N GLU A 359 -4.27 -20.46 -7.76
CA GLU A 359 -5.29 -19.47 -8.11
C GLU A 359 -4.98 -18.09 -7.51
N TRP A 360 -5.61 -17.06 -8.08
CA TRP A 360 -5.48 -15.65 -7.68
C TRP A 360 -6.85 -14.97 -7.57
N PRO A 361 -7.72 -15.42 -6.65
CA PRO A 361 -9.01 -14.80 -6.42
C PRO A 361 -8.85 -13.39 -5.84
N ARG A 362 -9.91 -12.59 -5.95
CA ARG A 362 -9.99 -11.30 -5.23
C ARG A 362 -10.21 -11.53 -3.74
N ILE A 363 -9.69 -10.64 -2.90
CA ILE A 363 -9.94 -10.74 -1.46
C ILE A 363 -11.44 -10.67 -1.15
N CYS A 364 -12.27 -9.94 -1.90
CA CYS A 364 -13.74 -9.96 -1.69
C CYS A 364 -14.42 -11.31 -1.92
N GLN A 365 -13.79 -12.21 -2.69
CA GLN A 365 -14.30 -13.57 -2.88
C GLN A 365 -13.94 -14.47 -1.70
N LEU A 366 -12.80 -14.22 -1.06
CA LEU A 366 -12.34 -14.94 0.13
C LEU A 366 -13.03 -14.42 1.40
N TYR A 367 -13.06 -13.09 1.57
CA TYR A 367 -13.52 -12.36 2.74
C TYR A 367 -14.57 -11.31 2.34
N PRO A 368 -15.78 -11.73 1.92
CA PRO A 368 -16.83 -10.83 1.45
C PRO A 368 -17.31 -9.83 2.51
N GLU A 369 -17.21 -10.18 3.80
CA GLU A 369 -17.53 -9.31 4.92
C GLU A 369 -16.69 -8.04 4.96
N GLY A 370 -15.40 -8.13 4.58
CA GLY A 370 -14.45 -7.03 4.70
C GLY A 370 -14.67 -5.89 3.71
N VAL A 371 -15.46 -6.09 2.65
CA VAL A 371 -15.79 -5.03 1.67
C VAL A 371 -16.50 -3.84 2.34
N ARG A 372 -17.22 -4.09 3.43
CA ARG A 372 -17.97 -3.08 4.18
C ARG A 372 -17.13 -2.36 5.23
N ASP A 373 -15.97 -2.91 5.56
CA ASP A 373 -15.07 -2.35 6.55
C ASP A 373 -14.09 -1.37 5.91
N SER A 374 -13.34 -0.64 6.74
CA SER A 374 -12.20 0.13 6.24
C SER A 374 -11.05 -0.81 5.86
N VAL A 375 -10.34 -0.49 4.78
CA VAL A 375 -9.18 -1.27 4.30
C VAL A 375 -8.21 -1.56 5.44
N VAL A 376 -7.96 -0.53 6.25
CA VAL A 376 -7.13 -0.61 7.45
C VAL A 376 -8.04 -0.41 8.67
N PRO A 377 -8.33 -1.47 9.45
CA PRO A 377 -9.25 -1.38 10.58
C PRO A 377 -8.64 -0.54 11.72
N GLU A 378 -9.47 0.07 12.58
CA GLU A 378 -8.97 0.86 13.71
C GLU A 378 -8.07 0.03 14.65
N LYS A 379 -8.48 -1.21 14.93
CA LYS A 379 -7.72 -2.18 15.73
C LYS A 379 -6.88 -3.07 14.82
N LYS A 380 -5.56 -2.98 14.93
CA LYS A 380 -4.61 -3.94 14.34
C LYS A 380 -4.01 -4.72 15.49
N LEU A 381 -4.32 -6.01 15.56
CA LEU A 381 -3.82 -6.89 16.61
C LEU A 381 -2.84 -7.89 15.99
N PRO A 382 -1.87 -8.37 16.78
CA PRO A 382 -0.91 -9.35 16.28
C PRO A 382 -1.59 -10.68 15.92
N SER A 383 -2.69 -11.03 16.60
CA SER A 383 -3.53 -12.20 16.30
C SER A 383 -4.27 -12.12 14.95
N HIS A 384 -4.20 -10.99 14.23
CA HIS A 384 -4.79 -10.87 12.90
C HIS A 384 -3.95 -11.56 11.83
N VAL A 385 -2.70 -11.93 12.12
CA VAL A 385 -1.75 -12.39 11.13
C VAL A 385 -1.01 -13.63 11.60
N ILE A 386 -1.00 -14.67 10.77
CA ILE A 386 -0.23 -15.90 10.99
C ILE A 386 0.46 -16.31 9.68
N SER A 387 1.50 -17.11 9.79
CA SER A 387 2.09 -17.80 8.65
C SER A 387 1.18 -18.95 8.23
N ALA A 388 1.04 -19.16 6.92
CA ALA A 388 0.50 -20.40 6.40
C ALA A 388 1.36 -21.59 6.86
N PRO A 389 0.75 -22.75 7.17
CA PRO A 389 1.47 -23.97 7.52
C PRO A 389 2.45 -24.37 6.40
N CYS A 390 3.62 -24.88 6.76
CA CYS A 390 4.70 -25.34 5.86
C CYS A 390 5.34 -24.27 4.93
N GLU A 391 4.67 -23.16 4.67
CA GLU A 391 5.15 -22.08 3.76
C GLU A 391 6.03 -21.07 4.50
N LEU A 392 5.93 -20.98 5.83
CA LEU A 392 6.75 -20.11 6.69
C LEU A 392 6.74 -18.63 6.25
N GLY A 393 5.55 -18.11 5.93
CA GLY A 393 5.28 -16.74 5.46
C GLY A 393 6.16 -15.68 6.12
N TYR A 394 6.95 -15.01 5.28
CA TYR A 394 8.03 -14.12 5.71
C TYR A 394 7.55 -12.84 6.40
N LEU A 395 6.45 -12.23 5.91
CA LEU A 395 6.06 -10.89 6.35
C LEU A 395 5.23 -10.87 7.64
N ALA A 396 4.52 -11.95 7.95
CA ALA A 396 3.62 -12.06 9.10
C ALA A 396 4.26 -11.63 10.45
N PRO A 397 5.49 -12.05 10.81
CA PRO A 397 6.15 -11.62 12.04
C PRO A 397 6.42 -10.11 12.11
N PHE A 398 6.66 -9.44 10.98
CA PHE A 398 6.90 -8.00 10.92
C PHE A 398 5.59 -7.22 11.09
N ILE A 399 4.51 -7.69 10.46
CA ILE A 399 3.16 -7.11 10.64
C ILE A 399 2.74 -7.24 12.10
N ALA A 400 2.93 -8.42 12.69
CA ALA A 400 2.67 -8.65 14.11
C ALA A 400 3.50 -7.70 14.98
N ALA A 401 4.82 -7.61 14.76
CA ALA A 401 5.70 -6.74 15.54
C ALA A 401 5.30 -5.25 15.44
N MET A 402 4.91 -4.77 14.25
CA MET A 402 4.44 -3.40 14.04
C MET A 402 3.06 -3.12 14.66
N SER A 403 2.22 -4.15 14.89
CA SER A 403 0.91 -3.98 15.52
C SER A 403 0.98 -3.43 16.95
N GLN A 404 2.14 -3.51 17.61
CA GLN A 404 2.41 -2.83 18.88
C GLN A 404 2.22 -1.30 18.78
N TYR A 405 2.40 -0.74 17.58
CA TYR A 405 2.19 0.67 17.27
C TYR A 405 1.35 0.80 15.98
N PRO A 406 0.01 0.73 16.08
CA PRO A 406 -0.92 0.74 14.94
C PRO A 406 -0.66 1.82 13.88
N ALA A 407 -0.19 3.00 14.31
CA ALA A 407 0.15 4.12 13.43
C ALA A 407 1.23 3.78 12.38
N LEU A 408 2.11 2.80 12.66
CA LEU A 408 3.16 2.37 11.73
C LEU A 408 2.59 1.56 10.57
N ILE A 409 1.54 0.76 10.81
CA ILE A 409 0.81 0.08 9.74
C ILE A 409 -0.05 1.10 8.99
N ASP A 410 -0.70 2.02 9.70
CA ASP A 410 -1.53 3.05 9.08
C ASP A 410 -0.75 3.88 8.05
N ARG A 411 0.48 4.32 8.34
CA ARG A 411 1.26 5.10 7.37
C ARG A 411 1.69 4.34 6.11
N LEU A 412 1.65 2.99 6.14
CA LEU A 412 1.97 2.17 4.97
C LEU A 412 0.83 2.13 3.94
N PHE A 413 -0.37 2.58 4.31
CA PHE A 413 -1.52 2.62 3.41
C PHE A 413 -1.92 4.06 3.11
N GLU A 414 -1.87 4.45 1.84
CA GLU A 414 -2.46 5.70 1.40
C GLU A 414 -3.96 5.51 1.15
N THR A 415 -4.34 4.39 0.53
CA THR A 415 -5.74 4.01 0.33
C THR A 415 -6.36 3.54 1.65
N LYS A 416 -7.29 4.32 2.21
CA LYS A 416 -7.99 4.01 3.47
C LYS A 416 -9.35 3.35 3.29
N LEU A 417 -10.00 3.61 2.16
CA LEU A 417 -11.31 3.07 1.78
C LEU A 417 -11.16 2.24 0.52
N HIS A 418 -12.01 1.21 0.35
CA HIS A 418 -11.97 0.34 -0.82
C HIS A 418 -12.22 1.17 -2.10
N PRO A 419 -11.24 1.27 -3.01
CA PRO A 419 -11.40 2.02 -4.25
C PRO A 419 -12.31 1.21 -5.20
N PRO A 420 -13.42 1.79 -5.71
CA PRO A 420 -14.34 1.04 -6.57
C PRO A 420 -13.69 0.52 -7.86
N ASN A 421 -12.84 1.35 -8.48
CA ASN A 421 -12.19 1.07 -9.78
C ASN A 421 -10.75 1.57 -9.83
N GLY A 422 -10.05 1.55 -8.69
CA GLY A 422 -8.69 2.09 -8.57
C GLY A 422 -7.76 1.12 -7.85
N PRO A 423 -6.44 1.37 -7.88
CA PRO A 423 -5.48 0.58 -7.14
C PRO A 423 -5.58 0.82 -5.64
N TYR A 424 -5.18 -0.18 -4.87
CA TYR A 424 -4.77 0.01 -3.49
C TYR A 424 -3.32 0.50 -3.49
N THR A 425 -3.08 1.68 -2.92
CA THR A 425 -1.75 2.28 -2.85
C THR A 425 -1.17 2.08 -1.45
N CYS A 426 -0.03 1.38 -1.39
CA CYS A 426 0.82 1.30 -0.21
C CYS A 426 2.07 2.18 -0.38
N VAL A 427 2.70 2.54 0.74
CA VAL A 427 3.92 3.34 0.78
C VAL A 427 4.98 2.58 1.56
N PHE A 428 6.12 2.32 0.94
CA PHE A 428 7.33 1.77 1.59
C PHE A 428 8.44 2.81 1.55
N TYR A 429 9.60 2.50 2.11
CA TYR A 429 10.74 3.41 2.14
C TYR A 429 11.93 2.80 1.42
N ASP A 430 12.59 3.59 0.58
CA ASP A 430 13.87 3.20 0.02
C ASP A 430 14.99 3.26 1.07
N SER A 431 16.20 2.89 0.65
CA SER A 431 17.38 2.90 1.52
C SER A 431 17.75 4.29 2.05
N ASN A 432 17.33 5.36 1.37
CA ASN A 432 17.47 6.75 1.79
C ASN A 432 16.28 7.26 2.62
N SER A 433 15.40 6.37 3.11
CA SER A 433 14.18 6.71 3.84
C SER A 433 13.20 7.59 3.04
N ILE A 434 13.25 7.52 1.71
CA ILE A 434 12.31 8.24 0.83
C ILE A 434 11.10 7.36 0.60
N PRO A 435 9.87 7.87 0.79
CA PRO A 435 8.67 7.09 0.55
C PRO A 435 8.49 6.75 -0.93
N VAL A 436 8.21 5.48 -1.22
CA VAL A 436 7.95 4.90 -2.54
C VAL A 436 6.53 4.36 -2.56
N ARG A 437 5.73 4.85 -3.51
CA ARG A 437 4.34 4.42 -3.70
C ARG A 437 4.30 3.13 -4.52
N VAL A 438 3.46 2.19 -4.09
CA VAL A 438 3.25 0.91 -4.75
C VAL A 438 1.76 0.66 -4.90
N ASP A 439 1.31 0.65 -6.15
CA ASP A 439 -0.08 0.40 -6.53
C ASP A 439 -0.29 -1.09 -6.83
N ILE A 440 -1.32 -1.70 -6.22
CA ILE A 440 -1.69 -3.10 -6.39
C ILE A 440 -3.20 -3.28 -6.53
N ASP A 441 -3.62 -4.39 -7.15
CA ASP A 441 -5.00 -4.85 -7.12
C ASP A 441 -5.23 -5.81 -5.94
N ASP A 442 -6.47 -6.25 -5.73
CA ASP A 442 -6.89 -7.10 -4.61
C ASP A 442 -6.83 -8.61 -4.91
N ARG A 443 -6.19 -9.06 -6.00
CA ARG A 443 -5.97 -10.50 -6.24
C ARG A 443 -4.83 -11.03 -5.38
N VAL A 444 -5.03 -12.14 -4.69
CA VAL A 444 -4.04 -12.69 -3.75
C VAL A 444 -3.75 -14.17 -4.05
N PRO A 445 -2.51 -14.63 -3.84
CA PRO A 445 -2.16 -16.04 -4.07
C PRO A 445 -2.83 -16.95 -3.03
N VAL A 446 -3.54 -17.97 -3.50
CA VAL A 446 -4.16 -18.99 -2.63
C VAL A 446 -3.65 -20.40 -2.96
N ASP A 447 -3.74 -21.29 -1.99
CA ASP A 447 -3.48 -22.72 -2.16
C ASP A 447 -4.68 -23.44 -2.80
N ALA A 448 -4.53 -24.76 -3.02
CA ALA A 448 -5.57 -25.60 -3.60
C ALA A 448 -6.88 -25.68 -2.78
N ASN A 449 -6.87 -25.21 -1.52
CA ASN A 449 -8.05 -25.18 -0.65
C ASN A 449 -8.71 -23.79 -0.58
N MET A 450 -8.31 -22.85 -1.45
CA MET A 450 -8.76 -21.45 -1.43
C MET A 450 -8.36 -20.68 -0.16
N GLU A 451 -7.29 -21.09 0.51
CA GLU A 451 -6.72 -20.36 1.64
C GLU A 451 -5.50 -19.54 1.20
N PRO A 452 -5.26 -18.34 1.78
CA PRO A 452 -4.06 -17.57 1.47
C PRO A 452 -2.78 -18.38 1.65
N LYS A 453 -1.92 -18.34 0.62
CA LYS A 453 -0.76 -19.23 0.52
C LYS A 453 0.38 -18.87 1.48
N PHE A 454 0.66 -17.59 1.69
CA PHE A 454 1.81 -17.16 2.51
C PHE A 454 1.35 -16.61 3.86
N THR A 455 0.84 -15.37 3.91
CA THR A 455 0.21 -14.82 5.12
C THR A 455 -1.24 -15.24 5.20
N ARG A 456 -1.66 -15.86 6.31
CA ARG A 456 -3.07 -16.13 6.62
C ARG A 456 -3.61 -15.14 7.64
N VAL A 457 -4.91 -14.89 7.55
CA VAL A 457 -5.59 -13.87 8.35
C VAL A 457 -6.77 -14.49 9.11
N PRO A 458 -6.60 -14.97 10.35
CA PRO A 458 -7.68 -15.62 11.09
C PRO A 458 -8.92 -14.75 11.36
N LYS A 459 -8.77 -13.43 11.26
CA LYS A 459 -9.85 -12.45 11.44
C LYS A 459 -10.42 -11.90 10.13
N HIS A 460 -9.97 -12.43 8.98
CA HIS A 460 -10.43 -12.07 7.64
C HIS A 460 -10.32 -10.57 7.28
N SER A 461 -9.47 -9.81 7.98
CA SER A 461 -9.16 -8.42 7.63
C SER A 461 -8.29 -8.33 6.38
N TRP A 462 -8.54 -7.37 5.49
CA TRP A 462 -7.86 -7.33 4.18
C TRP A 462 -6.41 -6.82 4.22
N TYR A 463 -6.09 -5.91 5.16
CA TYR A 463 -4.80 -5.22 5.16
C TYR A 463 -3.55 -6.12 5.18
N PRO A 464 -3.48 -7.27 5.88
CA PRO A 464 -2.26 -8.07 5.88
C PRO A 464 -1.95 -8.64 4.50
N LEU A 465 -2.97 -9.10 3.76
CA LEU A 465 -2.81 -9.64 2.41
C LEU A 465 -2.44 -8.56 1.39
N LEU A 466 -3.08 -7.39 1.49
CA LEU A 466 -2.73 -6.23 0.66
C LEU A 466 -1.29 -5.77 0.94
N LEU A 467 -0.89 -5.72 2.21
CA LEU A 467 0.46 -5.31 2.60
C LEU A 467 1.51 -6.30 2.11
N GLU A 468 1.26 -7.60 2.24
CA GLU A 468 2.14 -8.66 1.73
C GLU A 468 2.33 -8.55 0.22
N LYS A 469 1.23 -8.42 -0.54
CA LYS A 469 1.31 -8.26 -1.99
C LYS A 469 2.04 -6.99 -2.39
N ALA A 470 1.75 -5.87 -1.76
CA ALA A 470 2.40 -4.60 -2.07
C ALA A 470 3.89 -4.66 -1.74
N TYR A 471 4.27 -5.30 -0.63
CA TYR A 471 5.67 -5.47 -0.27
C TYR A 471 6.39 -6.43 -1.22
N ALA A 472 5.75 -7.54 -1.62
CA ALA A 472 6.26 -8.43 -2.66
C ALA A 472 6.52 -7.67 -3.96
N LYS A 473 5.58 -6.80 -4.39
CA LYS A 473 5.79 -5.93 -5.56
C LYS A 473 6.95 -4.94 -5.37
N PHE A 474 7.08 -4.34 -4.18
CA PHE A 474 8.17 -3.42 -3.86
C PHE A 474 9.55 -4.07 -3.99
N VAL A 475 9.71 -5.31 -3.53
CA VAL A 475 10.99 -6.03 -3.58
C VAL A 475 11.24 -6.76 -4.91
N GLY A 476 10.26 -6.78 -5.82
CA GLY A 476 10.38 -7.34 -7.17
C GLY A 476 9.73 -8.70 -7.41
N GLY A 477 8.86 -9.17 -6.52
CA GLY A 477 8.07 -10.40 -6.65
C GLY A 477 7.99 -11.20 -5.35
N TYR A 478 7.08 -12.18 -5.28
CA TYR A 478 6.97 -13.07 -4.13
C TYR A 478 8.23 -13.94 -3.93
N SER A 479 8.87 -14.37 -5.02
CA SER A 479 10.12 -15.16 -4.98
C SER A 479 11.31 -14.40 -4.37
N ARG A 480 11.22 -13.07 -4.25
CA ARG A 480 12.25 -12.22 -3.63
C ARG A 480 12.09 -12.10 -2.12
N LEU A 481 10.94 -12.46 -1.55
CA LEU A 481 10.71 -12.34 -0.10
C LEU A 481 11.69 -13.21 0.71
N ASP A 482 11.99 -14.42 0.24
CA ASP A 482 12.93 -15.34 0.91
C ASP A 482 14.38 -14.83 0.91
N GLN A 483 14.68 -13.86 0.05
CA GLN A 483 16.01 -13.26 -0.10
C GLN A 483 16.14 -11.97 0.74
N CYS A 484 15.04 -11.46 1.29
CA CYS A 484 15.05 -10.24 2.10
C CYS A 484 15.65 -10.49 3.48
N THR A 485 16.47 -9.57 3.95
CA THR A 485 16.98 -9.63 5.32
C THR A 485 16.05 -8.90 6.29
N PRO A 486 15.90 -9.36 7.56
CA PRO A 486 14.95 -8.74 8.48
C PRO A 486 15.23 -7.25 8.78
N HIS A 487 16.48 -6.81 8.64
CA HIS A 487 16.83 -5.41 8.87
C HIS A 487 16.51 -4.52 7.66
N GLU A 488 16.66 -5.03 6.43
CA GLU A 488 16.17 -4.35 5.22
C GLU A 488 14.64 -4.26 5.25
N THR A 489 13.94 -5.33 5.61
CA THR A 489 12.48 -5.31 5.71
C THR A 489 11.97 -4.34 6.77
N LEU A 490 12.57 -4.32 7.96
CA LEU A 490 12.23 -3.30 8.96
C LEU A 490 12.54 -1.88 8.45
N ARG A 491 13.63 -1.67 7.70
CA ARG A 491 13.93 -0.36 7.08
C ARG A 491 12.87 0.01 6.04
N ASP A 492 12.50 -0.90 5.16
CA ASP A 492 11.54 -0.66 4.09
C ASP A 492 10.13 -0.37 4.62
N LEU A 493 9.74 -1.05 5.70
CA LEU A 493 8.43 -0.86 6.35
C LEU A 493 8.39 0.38 7.26
N THR A 494 9.54 0.95 7.62
CA THR A 494 9.56 2.03 8.62
C THR A 494 10.26 3.33 8.24
N GLY A 495 11.17 3.28 7.27
CA GLY A 495 12.09 4.37 6.96
C GLY A 495 13.14 4.64 8.06
N CYS A 496 13.15 3.85 9.14
CA CYS A 496 13.97 4.08 10.32
C CYS A 496 15.25 3.21 10.33
N PRO A 497 16.34 3.64 10.99
CA PRO A 497 17.57 2.86 11.06
C PRO A 497 17.40 1.59 11.89
N VAL A 498 18.05 0.50 11.46
CA VAL A 498 17.93 -0.83 12.08
C VAL A 498 19.30 -1.36 12.51
N THR A 499 19.46 -1.66 13.79
CA THR A 499 20.70 -2.26 14.32
C THR A 499 20.58 -3.79 14.42
N HIS A 500 21.61 -4.49 13.97
CA HIS A 500 21.75 -5.94 14.11
C HIS A 500 22.47 -6.31 15.41
N ILE A 501 21.91 -7.23 16.19
CA ILE A 501 22.44 -7.71 17.47
C ILE A 501 22.69 -9.23 17.35
N PRO A 502 23.92 -9.68 17.10
CA PRO A 502 24.26 -11.10 17.02
C PRO A 502 24.44 -11.74 18.40
N PHE A 503 24.04 -12.99 18.57
CA PHE A 503 24.26 -13.80 19.78
C PHE A 503 25.46 -14.76 19.66
N GLU A 504 26.47 -14.35 18.88
CA GLU A 504 27.71 -15.10 18.73
C GLU A 504 28.88 -14.36 19.40
N GLU A 505 29.55 -15.02 20.34
CA GLU A 505 30.56 -14.44 21.22
C GLU A 505 31.71 -13.74 20.48
N LYS A 506 32.29 -14.42 19.47
CA LYS A 506 33.37 -13.86 18.63
C LYS A 506 32.96 -12.58 17.88
N ARG A 507 31.67 -12.44 17.58
CA ARG A 507 31.12 -11.25 16.92
C ARG A 507 30.79 -10.17 17.94
N ALA A 508 30.36 -10.54 19.15
CA ALA A 508 29.93 -9.61 20.21
C ALA A 508 31.08 -8.94 20.98
N GLU A 509 32.18 -9.66 21.28
CA GLU A 509 33.30 -9.17 22.12
C GLU A 509 33.95 -7.87 21.61
N GLY A 510 33.89 -7.59 20.31
CA GLY A 510 34.50 -6.42 19.69
C GLY A 510 33.65 -5.14 19.64
N LEU A 511 32.36 -5.20 20.00
CA LEU A 511 31.37 -4.19 19.56
C LEU A 511 30.92 -3.20 20.63
N LYS A 512 31.33 -3.35 21.89
CA LYS A 512 30.77 -2.61 23.05
C LYS A 512 29.23 -2.59 23.08
N MET A 513 28.57 -3.64 22.56
CA MET A 513 27.10 -3.75 22.53
C MET A 513 26.50 -4.12 23.90
N GLY A 514 27.33 -4.49 24.88
CA GLY A 514 26.93 -5.04 26.17
C GLY A 514 27.00 -6.57 26.17
N ASP A 515 27.04 -7.17 27.35
CA ASP A 515 27.00 -8.62 27.50
C ASP A 515 25.55 -9.11 27.42
N PHE A 516 25.18 -9.73 26.29
CA PHE A 516 23.83 -10.26 26.07
C PHE A 516 23.47 -11.43 27.01
N ARG A 517 24.44 -11.96 27.76
CA ARG A 517 24.22 -12.93 28.84
C ARG A 517 23.98 -12.27 30.18
N SER A 518 23.95 -10.94 30.26
CA SER A 518 23.69 -10.21 31.51
C SER A 518 22.26 -9.67 31.56
N VAL A 519 21.67 -9.65 32.76
CA VAL A 519 20.35 -9.01 32.99
C VAL A 519 20.35 -7.53 32.60
N ASN A 520 21.47 -6.83 32.81
CA ASN A 520 21.61 -5.41 32.46
C ASN A 520 21.42 -5.12 30.97
N PHE A 521 21.87 -6.03 30.09
CA PHE A 521 21.63 -5.90 28.66
C PHE A 521 20.13 -5.96 28.34
N TRP A 522 19.43 -6.95 28.89
CA TRP A 522 18.00 -7.15 28.67
C TRP A 522 17.14 -6.05 29.29
N ARG A 523 17.53 -5.50 30.44
CA ARG A 523 16.93 -4.29 30.99
C ARG A 523 17.08 -3.08 30.06
N GLY A 524 18.20 -3.00 29.36
CA GLY A 524 18.41 -2.04 28.27
C GLY A 524 17.40 -2.23 27.14
N ILE A 525 17.17 -3.47 26.71
CA ILE A 525 16.17 -3.83 25.69
C ILE A 525 14.74 -3.50 26.18
N HIS A 526 14.41 -3.77 27.44
CA HIS A 526 13.13 -3.36 28.04
C HIS A 526 12.92 -1.83 27.93
N ALA A 527 13.94 -1.04 28.28
CA ALA A 527 13.88 0.41 28.16
C ALA A 527 13.79 0.89 26.69
N ASP A 528 14.20 0.07 25.72
CA ASP A 528 14.08 0.35 24.29
C ASP A 528 12.62 0.24 23.83
N PHE A 529 11.87 -0.76 24.30
CA PHE A 529 10.43 -0.87 24.06
C PHE A 529 9.67 0.36 24.56
N SER A 530 10.02 0.88 25.75
CA SER A 530 9.41 2.11 26.29
C SER A 530 9.65 3.35 25.41
N ARG A 531 10.62 3.30 24.49
CA ARG A 531 10.89 4.37 23.52
C ARG A 531 10.19 4.18 22.18
N GLY A 532 9.38 3.14 22.01
CA GLY A 532 8.68 2.90 20.75
C GLY A 532 9.42 1.97 19.78
N ASP A 533 10.57 1.41 20.15
CA ASP A 533 11.35 0.58 19.23
C ASP A 533 10.65 -0.76 18.93
N ILE A 534 10.82 -1.23 17.70
CA ILE A 534 10.35 -2.55 17.27
C ILE A 534 11.53 -3.49 17.15
N ILE A 535 11.36 -4.71 17.65
CA ILE A 535 12.40 -5.72 17.65
C ILE A 535 11.84 -7.03 17.09
N THR A 536 12.58 -7.61 16.15
CA THR A 536 12.38 -8.97 15.66
C THR A 536 13.57 -9.84 16.05
N ALA A 537 13.36 -11.14 16.18
CA ALA A 537 14.40 -12.12 16.49
C ALA A 537 14.43 -13.22 15.42
N MET A 538 15.62 -13.64 15.02
CA MET A 538 15.82 -14.71 14.03
C MET A 538 16.31 -15.97 14.71
N SER A 539 15.56 -17.06 14.55
CA SER A 539 15.91 -18.37 15.08
C SER A 539 17.09 -19.00 14.32
N THR A 540 17.85 -19.87 15.00
CA THR A 540 18.98 -20.59 14.41
C THR A 540 18.48 -21.76 13.55
N LYS A 541 19.41 -22.42 12.85
CA LYS A 541 19.14 -23.72 12.19
C LYS A 541 18.90 -24.86 13.19
N PHE A 542 19.52 -24.77 14.37
CA PHE A 542 19.41 -25.79 15.42
C PHE A 542 18.65 -25.23 16.61
N VAL A 543 17.40 -25.69 16.76
CA VAL A 543 16.39 -25.17 17.68
C VAL A 543 15.87 -26.30 18.58
N PRO A 544 16.57 -26.62 19.68
CA PRO A 544 16.29 -27.83 20.47
C PRO A 544 14.95 -27.81 21.22
N ASP A 545 14.31 -26.64 21.38
CA ASP A 545 13.13 -26.47 22.24
C ASP A 545 11.80 -26.35 21.43
N GLY A 546 11.77 -26.84 20.19
CA GLY A 546 10.54 -26.87 19.38
C GLY A 546 10.13 -25.50 18.81
N ILE A 547 11.10 -24.69 18.41
CA ILE A 547 10.90 -23.43 17.67
C ILE A 547 11.05 -23.71 16.17
N HIS A 548 10.35 -22.99 15.29
CA HIS A 548 10.57 -23.13 13.85
C HIS A 548 11.95 -22.57 13.48
N PRO A 549 12.83 -23.36 12.80
CA PRO A 549 14.19 -22.95 12.49
C PRO A 549 14.22 -21.88 11.39
N GLN A 550 15.23 -21.00 11.44
CA GLN A 550 15.48 -19.96 10.43
C GLN A 550 14.29 -19.01 10.15
N CYS A 551 13.37 -18.91 11.10
CA CYS A 551 12.18 -18.06 11.06
C CYS A 551 12.35 -16.80 11.90
N CYS A 552 11.58 -15.76 11.55
CA CYS A 552 11.52 -14.49 12.28
C CYS A 552 10.38 -14.49 13.29
N TYR A 553 10.60 -13.87 14.44
CA TYR A 553 9.61 -13.72 15.51
C TYR A 553 9.57 -12.26 15.97
N GLY A 554 8.36 -11.72 16.18
CA GLY A 554 8.21 -10.41 16.81
C GLY A 554 8.53 -10.52 18.30
N VAL A 555 9.41 -9.66 18.81
CA VAL A 555 9.66 -9.54 20.26
C VAL A 555 8.70 -8.51 20.84
N PHE A 556 7.93 -8.91 21.85
CA PHE A 556 6.85 -8.11 22.43
C PHE A 556 7.16 -7.62 23.85
N GLY A 557 8.17 -8.19 24.50
CA GLY A 557 8.54 -7.71 25.82
C GLY A 557 9.69 -8.49 26.43
N ILE A 558 10.36 -7.83 27.38
CA ILE A 558 11.37 -8.40 28.25
C ILE A 558 10.84 -8.26 29.68
N ILE A 559 10.75 -9.37 30.40
CA ILE A 559 10.05 -9.46 31.67
C ILE A 559 11.02 -9.98 32.72
N GLU A 560 11.36 -9.16 33.71
CA GLU A 560 12.12 -9.60 34.90
C GLU A 560 11.13 -10.28 35.86
N THR A 561 11.27 -11.60 36.07
CA THR A 561 10.37 -12.41 36.89
C THR A 561 10.73 -12.39 38.37
N ALA A 562 11.96 -12.03 38.70
CA ALA A 562 12.45 -11.79 40.04
C ALA A 562 13.07 -10.39 40.14
N GLY A 563 12.60 -9.59 41.10
CA GLY A 563 13.13 -8.24 41.33
C GLY A 563 14.60 -8.28 41.76
N GLU A 564 15.43 -7.45 41.13
CA GLU A 564 16.87 -7.29 41.42
C GLU A 564 17.74 -8.54 41.19
N SER A 565 17.22 -9.56 40.49
CA SER A 565 18.03 -10.75 40.15
C SER A 565 19.15 -10.40 39.15
N SER A 566 20.30 -11.06 39.33
CA SER A 566 21.40 -11.06 38.38
C SER A 566 21.41 -12.31 37.49
N ASP A 567 20.50 -13.27 37.70
CA ASP A 567 20.42 -14.50 36.92
C ASP A 567 19.63 -14.23 35.61
N PRO A 568 20.22 -14.44 34.43
CA PRO A 568 19.50 -14.33 33.16
C PRO A 568 18.30 -15.27 33.07
N ALA A 569 18.27 -16.38 33.81
CA ALA A 569 17.11 -17.28 33.85
C ALA A 569 15.85 -16.61 34.44
N ASP A 570 16.01 -15.56 35.25
CA ASP A 570 14.91 -14.75 35.80
C ASP A 570 14.47 -13.63 34.84
N VAL A 571 14.95 -13.64 33.60
CA VAL A 571 14.48 -12.75 32.53
C VAL A 571 13.80 -13.59 31.46
N VAL A 572 12.56 -13.24 31.16
CA VAL A 572 11.73 -13.91 30.16
C VAL A 572 11.54 -13.00 28.96
N VAL A 573 11.81 -13.53 27.77
CA VAL A 573 11.54 -12.89 26.48
C VAL A 573 10.15 -13.34 26.01
N LYS A 574 9.23 -12.39 25.85
CA LYS A 574 7.90 -12.60 25.27
C LYS A 574 7.98 -12.42 23.75
N LEU A 575 7.66 -13.47 23.00
CA LEU A 575 7.66 -13.51 21.55
C LEU A 575 6.25 -13.71 21.01
N HIS A 576 5.92 -13.12 19.87
CA HIS A 576 4.74 -13.49 19.11
C HIS A 576 5.08 -14.63 18.14
N ASN A 577 4.26 -15.67 18.17
CA ASN A 577 4.34 -16.84 17.32
C ASN A 577 3.35 -16.73 16.16
N CYS A 578 3.89 -16.68 14.94
CA CYS A 578 3.09 -16.75 13.72
C CYS A 578 2.95 -18.18 13.17
N TYR A 579 3.60 -19.17 13.78
CA TYR A 579 3.72 -20.53 13.26
C TYR A 579 3.00 -21.53 14.17
N PHE A 580 1.88 -22.07 13.69
CA PHE A 580 1.00 -22.94 14.48
C PHE A 580 1.06 -24.42 14.07
N ASP A 581 1.82 -24.73 13.03
CA ASP A 581 2.19 -26.08 12.64
C ASP A 581 3.38 -26.61 13.45
N ALA A 582 3.76 -27.87 13.19
CA ALA A 582 4.89 -28.48 13.88
C ALA A 582 6.23 -27.92 13.35
N PRO A 583 7.22 -27.65 14.22
CA PRO A 583 7.30 -28.03 15.64
C PRO A 583 6.60 -27.06 16.61
N THR A 584 6.09 -27.61 17.72
CA THR A 584 5.50 -26.84 18.82
C THR A 584 6.49 -26.64 19.96
N TYR A 585 6.48 -25.46 20.56
CA TYR A 585 7.38 -25.10 21.66
C TYR A 585 7.20 -26.03 22.86
N ASN A 586 8.25 -26.75 23.22
CA ASN A 586 8.26 -27.72 24.32
C ASN A 586 9.27 -27.39 25.42
N GLY A 587 9.95 -26.25 25.31
CA GLY A 587 10.91 -25.76 26.30
C GLY A 587 10.28 -25.25 27.60
N PRO A 588 11.10 -24.71 28.51
CA PRO A 588 10.61 -24.10 29.76
C PRO A 588 9.61 -22.97 29.59
N LEU A 589 8.59 -22.92 30.45
CA LEU A 589 7.48 -21.96 30.37
C LEU A 589 6.64 -22.12 29.10
N ASN A 590 6.61 -23.32 28.52
CA ASN A 590 5.57 -23.67 27.55
C ASN A 590 4.17 -23.61 28.19
N ARG A 591 3.13 -23.67 27.36
CA ARG A 591 1.73 -23.46 27.79
C ARG A 591 1.27 -24.43 28.87
N GLU A 592 1.74 -25.67 28.82
CA GLU A 592 1.35 -26.76 29.74
C GLU A 592 2.33 -26.92 30.90
N ASP A 593 3.34 -26.04 31.01
CA ASP A 593 4.40 -26.15 32.00
C ASP A 593 3.86 -25.94 33.43
N PRO A 594 4.04 -26.91 34.35
CA PRO A 594 3.56 -26.78 35.73
C PRO A 594 4.27 -25.66 36.51
N ARG A 595 5.38 -25.10 35.99
CA ARG A 595 6.09 -23.96 36.60
C ARG A 595 5.31 -22.64 36.55
N TRP A 596 4.23 -22.57 35.78
CA TRP A 596 3.35 -21.40 35.77
C TRP A 596 2.57 -21.24 37.08
N THR A 597 3.17 -20.59 38.08
CA THR A 597 2.49 -20.17 39.32
C THR A 597 1.57 -18.97 39.08
N ALA A 598 0.60 -18.74 39.97
CA ALA A 598 -0.31 -17.59 39.86
C ALA A 598 0.43 -16.24 39.84
N GLU A 599 1.49 -16.11 40.63
CA GLU A 599 2.36 -14.93 40.66
C GLU A 599 3.10 -14.76 39.33
N LEU A 600 3.73 -15.82 38.82
CA LEU A 600 4.48 -15.77 37.56
C LEU A 600 3.57 -15.46 36.37
N ARG A 601 2.36 -16.03 36.33
CA ARG A 601 1.36 -15.71 35.31
C ARG A 601 1.00 -14.23 35.33
N LYS A 602 0.82 -13.66 36.52
CA LYS A 602 0.51 -12.24 36.69
C LYS A 602 1.68 -11.35 36.23
N ILE A 603 2.91 -11.68 36.61
CA ILE A 603 4.12 -10.92 36.21
C ILE A 603 4.32 -10.96 34.70
N CYS A 604 4.20 -12.14 34.09
CA CYS A 604 4.36 -12.30 32.64
C CYS A 604 3.17 -11.78 31.82
N GLY A 605 2.03 -11.48 32.46
CA GLY A 605 0.77 -11.25 31.76
C GLY A 605 0.36 -12.46 30.92
N PHE A 606 0.65 -13.67 31.39
CA PHE A 606 0.33 -14.90 30.68
C PHE A 606 -1.16 -15.21 30.76
N ASN A 607 -1.79 -15.29 29.59
CA ASN A 607 -3.17 -15.71 29.43
C ASN A 607 -3.21 -17.05 28.67
N PRO A 608 -3.71 -18.15 29.27
CA PRO A 608 -3.78 -19.44 28.59
C PRO A 608 -4.61 -19.47 27.31
N THR A 609 -5.49 -18.49 27.09
CA THR A 609 -6.30 -18.39 25.85
C THR A 609 -5.55 -17.73 24.70
N GLU A 610 -4.45 -17.03 24.97
CA GLU A 610 -3.60 -16.40 23.95
C GLU A 610 -2.54 -17.41 23.51
N GLU A 611 -2.81 -18.08 22.39
CA GLU A 611 -1.92 -19.11 21.83
C GLU A 611 -0.78 -18.51 21.00
N GLU A 612 -0.90 -17.22 20.67
CA GLU A 612 0.03 -16.50 19.81
C GLU A 612 1.29 -16.00 20.53
N PHE A 613 1.45 -16.22 21.84
CA PHE A 613 2.63 -15.77 22.59
C PHE A 613 3.45 -16.91 23.19
N LEU A 614 4.77 -16.85 22.98
CA LEU A 614 5.76 -17.72 23.61
C LEU A 614 6.54 -16.95 24.67
N TYR A 615 6.89 -17.64 25.75
CA TYR A 615 7.61 -17.08 26.88
C TYR A 615 8.88 -17.90 27.09
N LEU A 616 10.05 -17.32 26.79
CA LEU A 616 11.32 -18.03 26.85
C LEU A 616 12.24 -17.37 27.88
N PRO A 617 12.71 -18.08 28.91
CA PRO A 617 13.83 -17.60 29.72
C PRO A 617 15.05 -17.29 28.84
N VAL A 618 15.83 -16.25 29.15
CA VAL A 618 16.97 -15.82 28.32
C VAL A 618 17.93 -16.96 27.94
N PRO A 619 18.32 -17.90 28.83
CA PRO A 619 19.18 -19.02 28.45
C PRO A 619 18.56 -19.99 27.42
N VAL A 620 17.23 -20.06 27.37
CA VAL A 620 16.48 -20.83 26.36
C VAL A 620 16.37 -20.04 25.07
N PHE A 621 16.12 -18.72 25.16
CA PHE A 621 16.12 -17.85 24.00
C PHE A 621 17.49 -17.86 23.28
N LEU A 622 18.59 -17.64 24.00
CA LEU A 622 19.94 -17.57 23.43
C LEU A 622 20.44 -18.87 22.78
N ARG A 623 19.85 -20.03 23.10
CA ARG A 623 20.20 -21.30 22.44
C ARG A 623 19.41 -21.56 21.15
N ASN A 624 18.24 -20.93 21.00
CA ASN A 624 17.36 -21.11 19.83
C ASN A 624 17.44 -19.93 18.84
N PHE A 625 18.00 -18.79 19.23
CA PHE A 625 18.04 -17.57 18.43
C PHE A 625 19.46 -17.13 18.10
N SER A 626 19.66 -16.66 16.87
CA SER A 626 20.97 -16.27 16.33
C SER A 626 21.23 -14.77 16.43
N SER A 627 20.17 -13.96 16.33
CA SER A 627 20.25 -12.51 16.39
C SER A 627 18.90 -11.84 16.65
N MET A 628 18.96 -10.54 16.97
CA MET A 628 17.82 -9.61 16.95
C MET A 628 18.08 -8.46 15.98
N GLN A 629 17.02 -7.99 15.33
CA GLN A 629 17.02 -6.76 14.55
C GLN A 629 16.13 -5.74 15.26
N ARG A 630 16.73 -4.60 15.59
CA ARG A 630 16.06 -3.52 16.32
C ARG A 630 15.91 -2.31 15.43
N CYS A 631 14.68 -1.95 15.14
CA CYS A 631 14.31 -0.73 14.43
C CYS A 631 14.12 0.42 15.43
N HIS A 632 14.85 1.52 15.23
CA HIS A 632 14.82 2.69 16.13
C HIS A 632 13.78 3.70 15.63
N ILE A 633 12.55 3.59 16.13
CA ILE A 633 11.40 4.37 15.63
C ILE A 633 11.56 5.85 15.95
N ASN A 634 11.89 6.18 17.21
CA ASN A 634 12.03 7.55 17.68
C ASN A 634 13.49 8.02 17.69
N CYS A 635 14.18 7.87 16.55
CA CYS A 635 15.60 8.21 16.40
C CYS A 635 15.89 9.72 16.16
N GLY A 636 14.86 10.52 15.90
CA GLY A 636 14.98 11.96 15.65
C GLY A 636 15.53 12.30 14.26
N ASP A 637 15.94 13.55 14.07
CA ASP A 637 16.45 14.04 12.79
C ASP A 637 17.80 13.41 12.42
N ARG A 638 18.03 13.26 11.12
CA ARG A 638 19.27 12.72 10.57
C ARG A 638 20.18 13.82 10.05
N LEU A 639 21.48 13.70 10.33
CA LEU A 639 22.54 14.46 9.68
C LEU A 639 23.22 13.54 8.68
N SER A 640 23.22 13.89 7.40
CA SER A 640 23.72 13.02 6.33
C SER A 640 24.86 13.68 5.55
N ALA A 641 25.80 12.86 5.08
CA ALA A 641 26.87 13.24 4.20
C ALA A 641 27.16 12.11 3.19
N SER A 642 27.51 12.46 1.95
CA SER A 642 27.90 11.49 0.93
C SER A 642 29.34 11.00 1.11
N GLY A 643 29.63 9.80 0.64
CA GLY A 643 30.97 9.23 0.61
C GLY A 643 31.21 8.30 -0.58
N GLU A 644 32.47 8.10 -0.90
CA GLU A 644 32.91 7.20 -1.98
C GLU A 644 34.24 6.56 -1.61
N TRP A 645 34.32 5.24 -1.77
CA TRP A 645 35.58 4.51 -1.87
C TRP A 645 35.98 4.47 -3.35
N ASP A 646 36.95 5.31 -3.71
CA ASP A 646 37.56 5.38 -5.04
C ASP A 646 38.98 4.78 -5.01
N LYS A 647 39.74 4.95 -6.09
CA LYS A 647 41.12 4.43 -6.22
C LYS A 647 42.08 4.97 -5.16
N ASN A 648 41.79 6.13 -4.57
CA ASN A 648 42.60 6.81 -3.58
C ASN A 648 42.04 6.65 -2.16
N SER A 649 40.73 6.39 -2.03
CA SER A 649 40.04 6.27 -0.74
C SER A 649 39.61 4.86 -0.34
N CYS A 650 39.95 3.83 -1.10
CA CYS A 650 39.65 2.42 -0.79
C CYS A 650 40.63 1.79 0.24
N GLY A 651 40.73 2.41 1.42
CA GLY A 651 41.73 2.12 2.44
C GLY A 651 41.61 0.75 3.14
N GLY A 652 40.41 0.16 3.14
CA GLY A 652 40.14 -1.12 3.78
C GLY A 652 40.10 -1.02 5.31
N ASN A 653 40.15 -2.17 6.01
CA ASN A 653 39.95 -2.21 7.46
C ASN A 653 41.16 -1.70 8.29
N PRO A 654 41.00 -1.44 9.61
CA PRO A 654 42.06 -0.94 10.50
C PRO A 654 43.32 -1.80 10.67
N LYS A 655 43.36 -3.02 10.12
CA LYS A 655 44.58 -3.86 10.12
C LYS A 655 45.57 -3.41 9.05
N PHE A 656 45.16 -2.50 8.16
CA PHE A 656 46.00 -1.95 7.10
C PHE A 656 46.39 -0.51 7.38
N THR A 657 47.62 -0.10 7.08
CA THR A 657 48.03 1.31 7.22
C THR A 657 47.30 2.24 6.24
N THR A 658 46.79 1.68 5.15
CA THR A 658 45.89 2.38 4.21
C THR A 658 44.53 2.74 4.81
N PHE A 659 44.19 2.29 6.02
CA PHE A 659 42.94 2.62 6.70
C PHE A 659 42.70 4.15 6.76
N ARG A 660 43.75 4.94 6.94
CA ARG A 660 43.68 6.41 6.96
C ARG A 660 43.28 7.06 5.63
N SER A 661 43.28 6.29 4.54
CA SER A 661 42.82 6.75 3.23
C SER A 661 41.31 6.64 3.05
N ASN A 662 40.60 5.88 3.89
CA ASN A 662 39.13 5.84 3.82
C ASN A 662 38.54 7.26 4.02
N PRO A 663 37.33 7.54 3.49
CA PRO A 663 36.64 8.79 3.81
C PRO A 663 36.51 8.97 5.33
N ILE A 664 36.75 10.20 5.81
CA ILE A 664 36.77 10.54 7.24
C ILE A 664 35.73 11.63 7.50
N TYR A 665 34.97 11.48 8.58
CA TYR A 665 33.96 12.45 8.99
C TYR A 665 34.22 12.86 10.43
N LEU A 666 34.31 14.17 10.68
CA LEU A 666 34.43 14.74 12.01
C LEU A 666 33.06 14.73 12.70
N VAL A 667 33.04 14.19 13.92
CA VAL A 667 31.89 14.11 14.81
C VAL A 667 32.26 14.77 16.14
N GLU A 668 31.72 15.96 16.40
CA GLU A 668 32.04 16.71 17.61
C GLU A 668 30.91 16.63 18.62
N ASN A 669 31.25 16.28 19.86
CA ASN A 669 30.34 16.39 21.00
C ASN A 669 30.74 17.60 21.85
N LYS A 670 29.96 18.67 21.75
CA LYS A 670 30.18 19.92 22.52
C LYS A 670 29.61 19.86 23.94
N SER A 671 28.83 18.81 24.25
CA SER A 671 28.18 18.68 25.55
C SER A 671 29.14 18.14 26.62
N THR A 672 28.75 18.32 27.89
CA THR A 672 29.51 17.84 29.05
C THR A 672 29.27 16.37 29.37
N ARG A 673 28.38 15.71 28.63
CA ARG A 673 28.01 14.30 28.84
C ARG A 673 28.33 13.48 27.59
N PRO A 674 28.59 12.18 27.72
CA PRO A 674 28.65 11.32 26.55
C PRO A 674 27.31 11.35 25.81
N VAL A 675 27.36 11.36 24.48
CA VAL A 675 26.17 11.36 23.62
C VAL A 675 26.14 10.06 22.85
N ARG A 676 24.98 9.39 22.88
CA ARG A 676 24.74 8.20 22.05
C ARG A 676 24.18 8.63 20.70
N ILE A 677 24.84 8.18 19.64
CA ILE A 677 24.41 8.38 18.25
C ILE A 677 24.12 7.03 17.60
N LEU A 678 23.20 7.02 16.65
CA LEU A 678 23.12 5.94 15.66
C LEU A 678 23.92 6.38 14.45
N ALA A 679 24.90 5.61 14.02
CA ALA A 679 25.66 5.85 12.80
C ALA A 679 25.28 4.80 11.76
N GLU A 680 24.82 5.26 10.60
CA GLU A 680 24.28 4.42 9.52
C GLU A 680 25.07 4.68 8.24
N LEU A 681 25.55 3.60 7.63
CA LEU A 681 26.10 3.60 6.28
C LEU A 681 25.09 2.92 5.34
N CYS A 682 24.77 3.55 4.23
CA CYS A 682 23.90 3.02 3.19
C CYS A 682 24.65 2.95 1.87
N HIS A 683 24.77 1.76 1.27
CA HIS A 683 25.32 1.62 -0.07
C HIS A 683 24.36 2.22 -1.10
N THR A 684 24.91 2.87 -2.14
CA THR A 684 24.08 3.41 -3.23
C THR A 684 23.62 2.32 -4.19
N ALA A 685 24.43 1.27 -4.37
CA ALA A 685 24.12 0.14 -5.24
C ALA A 685 24.90 -1.12 -4.80
N PRO A 686 24.40 -2.31 -5.15
CA PRO A 686 25.18 -3.55 -5.03
C PRO A 686 26.47 -3.50 -5.86
N VAL A 687 27.45 -4.32 -5.45
CA VAL A 687 28.72 -4.49 -6.15
C VAL A 687 28.55 -5.31 -7.42
N PHE A 688 27.75 -6.37 -7.33
CA PHE A 688 27.35 -7.21 -8.46
C PHE A 688 26.01 -7.88 -8.15
N TYR A 689 25.37 -8.39 -9.21
CA TYR A 689 24.20 -9.26 -9.10
C TYR A 689 24.61 -10.68 -9.46
N ASP A 690 24.13 -11.67 -8.70
CA ASP A 690 24.36 -13.08 -9.03
C ASP A 690 23.34 -13.61 -10.06
N ALA A 691 23.36 -14.93 -10.32
CA ALA A 691 22.49 -15.59 -11.30
C ALA A 691 21.00 -15.48 -10.94
N ASP A 692 20.68 -15.37 -9.65
CA ASP A 692 19.32 -15.19 -9.13
C ASP A 692 18.93 -13.70 -9.07
N GLY A 693 19.81 -12.83 -9.57
CA GLY A 693 19.65 -11.38 -9.58
C GLY A 693 19.68 -10.77 -8.19
N ILE A 694 20.32 -11.42 -7.20
CA ILE A 694 20.51 -10.89 -5.84
C ILE A 694 21.69 -9.94 -5.85
N GLY A 695 21.51 -8.74 -5.30
CA GLY A 695 22.57 -7.75 -5.16
C GLY A 695 23.48 -8.06 -3.98
N HIS A 696 24.79 -8.20 -4.24
CA HIS A 696 25.80 -8.44 -3.21
C HIS A 696 26.54 -7.15 -2.85
N TYR A 697 26.60 -6.81 -1.56
CA TYR A 697 27.27 -5.60 -1.07
C TYR A 697 28.67 -5.89 -0.53
N HIS A 698 29.52 -4.87 -0.45
CA HIS A 698 30.80 -5.02 0.25
C HIS A 698 30.54 -5.23 1.74
N GLN A 699 31.27 -6.16 2.35
CA GLN A 699 31.30 -6.24 3.80
C GLN A 699 31.92 -4.96 4.38
N THR A 700 31.10 -4.17 5.07
CA THR A 700 31.41 -2.80 5.52
C THR A 700 31.13 -2.60 7.00
N GLY A 701 31.87 -1.69 7.62
CA GLY A 701 31.71 -1.33 9.02
C GLY A 701 32.07 0.13 9.26
N LEU A 702 31.78 0.59 10.49
CA LEU A 702 32.02 1.94 10.95
C LEU A 702 32.99 1.92 12.12
N ALA A 703 33.98 2.81 12.14
CA ALA A 703 34.87 2.99 13.28
C ALA A 703 34.76 4.41 13.84
N LEU A 704 34.59 4.51 15.16
CA LEU A 704 34.66 5.77 15.89
C LEU A 704 35.99 5.85 16.61
N LEU A 705 36.77 6.89 16.31
CA LEU A 705 38.05 7.17 16.95
C LEU A 705 38.01 8.54 17.60
N GLN A 706 38.62 8.67 18.78
CA GLN A 706 38.75 9.94 19.48
C GLN A 706 40.14 10.50 19.23
N HIS A 707 40.19 11.80 18.92
CA HIS A 707 41.42 12.56 18.81
C HIS A 707 42.12 12.64 20.18
N HIS A 708 43.44 12.45 20.21
CA HIS A 708 44.20 12.48 21.47
C HIS A 708 44.31 13.92 22.00
N GLU A 709 44.09 14.13 23.31
CA GLU A 709 44.07 15.48 23.92
C GLU A 709 45.40 16.23 23.78
N SER A 710 46.51 15.50 23.63
CA SER A 710 47.84 16.10 23.43
C SER A 710 48.07 16.65 22.01
N VAL A 711 47.13 16.45 21.09
CA VAL A 711 47.24 16.90 19.70
C VAL A 711 46.32 18.09 19.49
N SER A 712 46.88 19.28 19.27
CA SER A 712 46.10 20.52 19.18
C SER A 712 45.35 20.69 17.85
N VAL A 713 45.77 20.00 16.80
CA VAL A 713 45.24 20.15 15.43
C VAL A 713 44.45 18.91 15.04
N VAL A 714 43.19 19.09 14.64
CA VAL A 714 42.35 18.00 14.11
C VAL A 714 42.95 17.52 12.79
N SER A 715 43.22 16.22 12.67
CA SER A 715 43.90 15.66 11.49
C SER A 715 43.29 14.33 11.05
N GLY A 716 43.21 14.12 9.73
CA GLY A 716 42.91 12.80 9.15
C GLY A 716 44.06 11.79 9.23
N MET A 717 45.19 12.13 9.85
CA MET A 717 46.34 11.23 9.99
C MET A 717 46.14 10.26 11.15
N ILE A 718 45.52 9.12 10.87
CA ILE A 718 45.17 8.10 11.85
C ILE A 718 46.38 7.21 12.17
N THR A 719 46.95 7.37 13.37
CA THR A 719 47.91 6.43 13.98
C THR A 719 47.63 6.33 15.48
N ASN A 720 48.34 5.43 16.17
CA ASN A 720 48.19 5.24 17.61
C ASN A 720 48.58 6.47 18.45
N SER A 721 49.41 7.38 17.92
CA SER A 721 49.84 8.60 18.61
C SER A 721 48.88 9.77 18.41
N THR A 722 47.99 9.71 17.42
CA THR A 722 47.04 10.79 17.12
C THR A 722 45.61 10.46 17.54
N HIS A 723 45.20 9.19 17.45
CA HIS A 723 43.83 8.76 17.71
C HIS A 723 43.77 7.48 18.53
N LYS A 724 42.72 7.35 19.35
CA LYS A 724 42.38 6.10 20.04
C LYS A 724 41.04 5.57 19.55
N PHE A 725 40.94 4.26 19.34
CA PHE A 725 39.65 3.64 18.99
C PHE A 725 38.69 3.73 20.18
N VAL A 726 37.53 4.35 19.95
CA VAL A 726 36.42 4.37 20.92
C VAL A 726 35.58 3.12 20.74
N GLN A 727 35.17 2.84 19.50
CA GLN A 727 34.31 1.72 19.17
C GLN A 727 34.46 1.32 17.69
N LYS A 728 34.22 0.04 17.41
CA LYS A 728 34.07 -0.49 16.04
C LYS A 728 32.68 -1.10 15.92
N GLY A 729 32.00 -0.81 14.82
CA GLY A 729 30.71 -1.40 14.46
C GLY A 729 30.87 -2.81 13.87
N ILE A 730 29.74 -3.47 13.67
CA ILE A 730 29.69 -4.78 13.01
C ILE A 730 30.05 -4.62 11.55
N LEU A 731 30.76 -5.61 11.02
CA LEU A 731 30.99 -5.76 9.59
C LEU A 731 29.85 -6.57 8.98
N LEU A 732 29.03 -5.94 8.14
CA LEU A 732 27.90 -6.56 7.44
C LEU A 732 28.03 -6.32 5.93
N ASP A 733 27.57 -7.28 5.14
CA ASP A 733 27.52 -7.30 3.67
C ASP A 733 26.11 -7.00 3.14
N THR A 734 25.42 -6.09 3.83
CA THR A 734 24.02 -5.73 3.63
C THR A 734 23.89 -4.35 3.01
N ARG A 735 22.69 -3.99 2.52
CA ARG A 735 22.43 -2.69 1.89
C ARG A 735 22.74 -1.53 2.83
N GLU A 736 22.38 -1.66 4.12
CA GLU A 736 22.70 -0.71 5.18
C GLU A 736 23.40 -1.37 6.37
N VAL A 737 24.30 -0.61 7.01
CA VAL A 737 25.00 -0.98 8.24
C VAL A 737 24.78 0.11 9.27
N CYS A 738 24.03 -0.21 10.32
CA CYS A 738 23.80 0.70 11.44
C CYS A 738 24.52 0.23 12.71
N SER A 739 25.13 1.17 13.43
CA SER A 739 25.81 0.93 14.70
C SER A 739 25.46 2.02 15.72
N ARG A 740 25.10 1.59 16.93
CA ARG A 740 24.95 2.48 18.08
C ARG A 740 26.31 2.79 18.66
N MET A 741 26.68 4.07 18.71
CA MET A 741 27.98 4.54 19.15
C MET A 741 27.88 5.60 20.23
N GLU A 742 28.86 5.67 21.12
CA GLU A 742 28.92 6.68 22.18
C GLU A 742 30.09 7.65 21.96
N VAL A 743 29.77 8.92 21.76
CA VAL A 743 30.75 10.00 21.55
C VAL A 743 31.10 10.61 22.92
N PRO A 744 32.37 10.58 23.36
CA PRO A 744 32.78 11.10 24.66
C PRO A 744 32.45 12.60 24.85
N PRO A 745 32.27 13.07 26.09
CA PRO A 745 31.98 14.47 26.38
C PRO A 745 33.13 15.39 25.93
N ARG A 746 32.80 16.60 25.47
CA ARG A 746 33.75 17.65 25.06
C ARG A 746 34.87 17.12 24.14
N SER A 747 34.52 16.26 23.19
CA SER A 747 35.49 15.58 22.35
C SER A 747 35.24 15.79 20.86
N ALA A 748 36.34 15.78 20.11
CA ALA A 748 36.35 15.66 18.65
C ALA A 748 36.67 14.21 18.30
N CYS A 749 35.72 13.52 17.70
CA CYS A 749 35.88 12.16 17.18
C CYS A 749 35.88 12.17 15.67
N ILE A 750 36.49 11.15 15.06
CA ILE A 750 36.34 10.85 13.65
C ILE A 750 35.55 9.56 13.48
N LEU A 751 34.60 9.58 12.55
CA LEU A 751 33.83 8.45 12.09
C LEU A 751 34.37 8.04 10.73
N VAL A 752 34.84 6.80 10.63
CA VAL A 752 35.50 6.27 9.44
C VAL A 752 34.70 5.06 8.93
N PRO A 753 33.95 5.20 7.84
CA PRO A 753 33.40 4.07 7.10
C PRO A 753 34.48 3.32 6.33
N TYR A 754 34.48 1.99 6.43
CA TYR A 754 35.49 1.16 5.78
C TYR A 754 34.94 -0.17 5.28
N THR A 755 35.58 -0.71 4.25
CA THR A 755 35.35 -2.05 3.73
C THR A 755 36.29 -3.07 4.39
N MET A 756 35.87 -4.33 4.46
CA MET A 756 36.69 -5.40 5.05
C MET A 756 38.04 -5.56 4.32
N LYS A 757 38.04 -5.42 3.00
CA LYS A 757 39.23 -5.52 2.13
C LYS A 757 39.60 -4.15 1.57
N ARG A 758 40.88 -3.91 1.32
CA ARG A 758 41.38 -2.76 0.54
C ARG A 758 40.99 -2.89 -0.93
N GLY A 759 40.94 -1.78 -1.66
CA GLY A 759 40.66 -1.80 -3.11
C GLY A 759 39.19 -2.01 -3.47
N CYS A 760 38.29 -2.10 -2.48
CA CYS A 760 36.85 -2.14 -2.72
C CYS A 760 36.37 -0.75 -3.13
N LEU A 761 35.73 -0.64 -4.28
CA LEU A 761 35.19 0.60 -4.81
C LEU A 761 33.67 0.65 -4.63
N GLY A 762 33.11 1.82 -4.33
CA GLY A 762 31.66 1.98 -4.18
C GLY A 762 31.27 3.32 -3.57
N LYS A 763 30.03 3.74 -3.81
CA LYS A 763 29.43 4.97 -3.27
C LYS A 763 28.48 4.63 -2.12
N PHE A 764 28.41 5.52 -1.14
CA PHE A 764 27.56 5.35 0.03
C PHE A 764 27.07 6.70 0.59
N GLY A 765 25.96 6.65 1.31
CA GLY A 765 25.52 7.71 2.22
C GLY A 765 25.92 7.36 3.65
N LEU A 766 26.40 8.34 4.41
CA LEU A 766 26.66 8.23 5.84
C LEU A 766 25.70 9.15 6.58
N SER A 767 24.96 8.61 7.54
CA SER A 767 24.05 9.38 8.37
C SER A 767 24.33 9.15 9.85
N ILE A 768 24.15 10.20 10.66
CA ILE A 768 24.08 10.07 12.11
C ILE A 768 22.74 10.59 12.63
N TYR A 769 22.21 9.92 13.65
CA TYR A 769 20.99 10.31 14.36
C TYR A 769 21.40 10.70 15.80
N PRO A 770 21.60 11.99 16.08
CA PRO A 770 22.03 12.46 17.38
C PRO A 770 20.88 12.66 18.36
N GLY A 771 19.63 12.47 17.94
CA GLY A 771 18.45 12.88 18.71
C GLY A 771 18.47 14.40 18.96
N ASN A 772 18.16 14.81 20.20
CA ASN A 772 18.17 16.23 20.58
C ASN A 772 19.56 16.76 21.00
N SER A 773 20.62 16.05 20.64
CA SER A 773 21.99 16.35 21.08
C SER A 773 22.71 17.28 20.11
N GLY A 774 23.49 18.23 20.63
CA GLY A 774 24.32 19.14 19.82
C GLY A 774 25.58 18.49 19.24
N VAL A 775 25.41 17.43 18.45
CA VAL A 775 26.49 16.74 17.72
C VAL A 775 26.51 17.19 16.26
N THR A 776 27.69 17.40 15.72
CA THR A 776 27.90 17.79 14.31
C THR A 776 28.42 16.61 13.49
N LEU A 777 28.19 16.64 12.17
CA LEU A 777 28.78 15.72 11.21
C LEU A 777 29.38 16.53 10.06
N MET A 778 30.70 16.44 9.85
CA MET A 778 31.40 17.20 8.79
C MET A 778 32.40 16.30 8.05
N PRO A 779 32.31 16.16 6.72
CA PRO A 779 33.34 15.46 5.94
C PRO A 779 34.69 16.16 6.08
N LEU A 780 35.75 15.40 6.32
CA LEU A 780 37.12 15.91 6.45
C LEU A 780 37.89 15.68 5.14
N SER A 781 38.47 16.73 4.59
CA SER A 781 39.24 16.64 3.35
C SER A 781 40.52 15.81 3.55
N PRO A 782 40.88 14.92 2.61
CA PRO A 782 42.14 14.19 2.67
C PRO A 782 43.35 15.13 2.73
N LEU A 783 44.38 14.76 3.47
CA LEU A 783 45.53 15.63 3.72
C LEU A 783 46.25 16.05 2.43
N HIS A 784 46.35 15.16 1.44
CA HIS A 784 46.99 15.46 0.15
C HIS A 784 46.24 16.52 -0.68
N ALA A 785 44.96 16.75 -0.38
CA ALA A 785 44.17 17.80 -1.04
C ALA A 785 44.55 19.19 -0.51
N THR A 786 44.89 19.30 0.77
CA THR A 786 45.15 20.57 1.47
C THR A 786 46.64 20.86 1.69
N HIS A 787 47.49 19.82 1.69
CA HIS A 787 48.92 19.91 2.03
C HIS A 787 49.81 19.46 0.86
N SER A 788 51.00 20.07 0.79
CA SER A 788 52.15 19.60 0.01
C SER A 788 52.94 18.59 0.85
N THR A 789 53.56 17.60 0.19
CA THR A 789 54.31 16.53 0.87
C THR A 789 55.79 16.59 0.49
N CYS A 790 56.67 16.42 1.47
CA CYS A 790 58.10 16.17 1.28
C CYS A 790 58.46 14.80 1.86
N GLU A 791 59.04 13.92 1.05
CA GLU A 791 59.45 12.57 1.44
C GLU A 791 60.98 12.51 1.63
N VAL A 792 61.41 11.87 2.72
CA VAL A 792 62.81 11.62 3.04
C VAL A 792 63.01 10.15 3.34
N GLU A 793 63.91 9.50 2.59
CA GLU A 793 64.32 8.12 2.84
C GLU A 793 65.39 8.06 3.93
N VAL A 794 65.17 7.19 4.91
CA VAL A 794 65.98 7.12 6.12
C VAL A 794 66.19 5.68 6.52
N ILE A 795 67.44 5.24 6.55
CA ILE A 795 67.81 3.96 7.17
C ILE A 795 68.16 4.23 8.63
N LEU A 796 67.45 3.57 9.55
CA LEU A 796 67.72 3.53 10.98
C LEU A 796 68.48 2.24 11.32
N THR A 797 69.44 2.33 12.25
CA THR A 797 70.20 1.19 12.77
C THR A 797 69.64 0.78 14.14
N PRO A 798 68.94 -0.36 14.25
CA PRO A 798 68.37 -0.77 15.54
C PRO A 798 69.43 -0.96 16.62
N GLY A 799 69.19 -0.45 17.83
CA GLY A 799 70.12 -0.46 18.95
C GLY A 799 71.08 0.73 18.99
N ASN A 800 71.05 1.60 17.97
CA ASN A 800 71.82 2.84 17.96
C ASN A 800 71.14 3.90 18.84
N ARG A 801 71.88 4.39 19.84
CA ARG A 801 71.39 5.38 20.81
C ARG A 801 71.41 6.82 20.31
N GLU A 802 72.13 7.11 19.22
CA GLU A 802 72.21 8.45 18.65
C GLU A 802 71.03 8.77 17.71
N GLY A 803 70.40 7.73 17.15
CA GLY A 803 69.33 7.89 16.16
C GLY A 803 69.78 8.59 14.89
N LYS A 804 68.81 9.14 14.14
CA LYS A 804 69.04 9.86 12.89
C LYS A 804 68.30 11.19 12.88
N ARG A 805 69.04 12.28 12.68
CA ARG A 805 68.51 13.66 12.63
C ARG A 805 68.26 14.10 11.19
N ILE A 806 67.10 14.73 10.96
CA ILE A 806 66.69 15.31 9.69
C ILE A 806 66.27 16.74 9.96
N ASP A 807 66.86 17.70 9.26
CA ASP A 807 66.52 19.10 9.40
C ASP A 807 65.67 19.56 8.22
N PHE A 808 64.64 20.35 8.50
CA PHE A 808 63.79 20.96 7.48
C PHE A 808 63.50 22.41 7.84
N ALA A 809 63.12 23.22 6.86
CA ALA A 809 62.67 24.58 7.07
C ALA A 809 61.29 24.80 6.46
N VAL A 810 60.49 25.62 7.14
CA VAL A 810 59.18 26.10 6.69
C VAL A 810 59.24 27.62 6.49
N SER A 811 58.59 28.11 5.44
CA SER A 811 58.59 29.54 5.09
C SER A 811 57.75 30.40 6.05
N GLU A 812 56.73 29.83 6.69
CA GLU A 812 55.77 30.53 7.55
C GLU A 812 55.29 29.62 8.69
N ALA A 813 54.66 30.23 9.71
CA ALA A 813 54.01 29.49 10.80
C ALA A 813 52.84 28.66 10.25
N CYS A 814 52.77 27.37 10.58
CA CYS A 814 51.78 26.47 10.01
C CYS A 814 51.58 25.19 10.83
N ASP A 815 50.47 24.50 10.57
CA ASP A 815 50.27 23.15 11.07
C ASP A 815 51.09 22.17 10.22
N VAL A 816 51.86 21.30 10.88
CA VAL A 816 52.67 20.28 10.20
C VAL A 816 52.20 18.90 10.65
N HIS A 817 52.11 17.99 9.68
CA HIS A 817 51.88 16.57 9.94
C HIS A 817 53.11 15.79 9.51
N LEU A 818 53.70 15.02 10.41
CA LEU A 818 54.81 14.12 10.14
C LEU A 818 54.31 12.68 10.20
N LEU A 819 54.73 11.86 9.24
CA LEU A 819 54.47 10.42 9.22
C LEU A 819 55.77 9.67 8.98
N LEU A 820 56.17 8.85 9.94
CA LEU A 820 57.25 7.89 9.78
C LEU A 820 56.64 6.53 9.43
N ARG A 821 57.08 5.92 8.32
CA ARG A 821 56.63 4.59 7.89
C ARG A 821 57.82 3.64 7.74
N GLN A 822 57.75 2.47 8.38
CA GLN A 822 58.72 1.41 8.18
C GLN A 822 58.46 0.66 6.85
N LYS A 823 59.49 0.57 6.01
CA LYS A 823 59.46 -0.11 4.71
C LYS A 823 59.83 -1.59 4.79
N LYS A 824 60.37 -2.01 5.92
CA LYS A 824 60.82 -3.39 6.12
C LYS A 824 59.65 -4.37 6.09
N ILE A 825 59.82 -5.44 5.31
CA ILE A 825 58.84 -6.51 5.12
C ILE A 825 59.60 -7.83 5.15
N THR A 826 59.45 -8.59 6.23
CA THR A 826 60.20 -9.83 6.42
C THR A 826 59.39 -11.06 6.03
N ASP A 827 58.08 -11.03 6.30
CA ASP A 827 57.13 -12.02 5.78
C ASP A 827 56.08 -11.33 4.90
N PRO A 828 56.19 -11.44 3.56
CA PRO A 828 55.17 -10.94 2.64
C PRO A 828 53.77 -11.53 2.84
N ALA A 829 53.66 -12.74 3.41
CA ALA A 829 52.37 -13.37 3.67
C ALA A 829 51.62 -12.68 4.82
N SER A 830 52.32 -12.23 5.86
CA SER A 830 51.74 -11.47 6.98
C SER A 830 51.02 -10.19 6.51
N ILE A 831 51.60 -9.47 5.54
CA ILE A 831 51.08 -8.20 5.00
C ILE A 831 49.78 -8.36 4.21
N LYS A 832 49.50 -9.56 3.69
CA LYS A 832 48.20 -9.85 3.07
C LYS A 832 47.08 -9.89 4.10
N LYS A 833 47.37 -10.26 5.36
CA LYS A 833 46.39 -10.32 6.46
C LYS A 833 46.27 -9.00 7.24
N GLY A 834 47.30 -8.15 7.18
CA GLY A 834 47.36 -6.81 7.77
C GLY A 834 48.80 -6.30 7.79
N ASP A 835 49.00 -4.99 7.69
CA ASP A 835 50.33 -4.36 7.72
C ASP A 835 50.47 -3.26 8.79
N ALA A 836 49.52 -3.13 9.70
CA ALA A 836 49.60 -2.14 10.78
C ALA A 836 50.81 -2.32 11.73
N LEU A 837 51.39 -3.53 11.81
CA LEU A 837 52.57 -3.83 12.62
C LEU A 837 53.82 -4.01 11.76
N ALA A 838 54.95 -3.58 12.30
CA ALA A 838 56.29 -3.77 11.80
C ALA A 838 57.13 -4.55 12.83
N GLU A 839 58.41 -4.81 12.53
CA GLU A 839 59.28 -5.59 13.41
C GLU A 839 60.03 -4.75 14.44
N ASP A 840 60.47 -3.57 14.02
CA ASP A 840 61.35 -2.74 14.82
C ASP A 840 60.53 -1.70 15.59
N ASP A 841 60.96 -1.42 16.81
CA ASP A 841 60.35 -0.38 17.63
C ASP A 841 60.98 0.97 17.27
N VAL A 842 60.20 1.84 16.65
CA VAL A 842 60.65 3.18 16.25
C VAL A 842 59.93 4.28 17.02
N MET A 843 60.57 5.43 17.11
CA MET A 843 60.02 6.64 17.74
C MET A 843 60.50 7.91 17.01
N MET A 844 59.73 8.99 17.16
CA MET A 844 60.01 10.27 16.51
C MET A 844 59.88 11.42 17.52
N MET A 845 60.80 12.39 17.44
CA MET A 845 60.77 13.64 18.20
C MET A 845 61.02 14.83 17.29
N VAL A 846 60.36 15.96 17.56
CA VAL A 846 60.53 17.21 16.81
C VAL A 846 61.08 18.29 17.73
N TYR A 847 62.04 19.06 17.23
CA TYR A 847 62.72 20.14 17.92
C TYR A 847 62.68 21.45 17.11
N ASP A 848 62.67 22.58 17.81
CA ASP A 848 62.85 23.91 17.21
C ASP A 848 64.33 24.22 16.90
N ALA A 849 64.59 25.41 16.36
CA ALA A 849 65.93 25.89 16.07
C ALA A 849 66.84 26.03 17.31
N HIS A 850 66.25 26.15 18.50
CA HIS A 850 66.92 26.28 19.80
C HIS A 850 67.09 24.93 20.52
N THR A 851 66.80 23.81 19.84
CA THR A 851 66.83 22.46 20.40
C THR A 851 65.82 22.20 21.52
N THR A 852 64.76 23.00 21.62
CA THR A 852 63.61 22.75 22.48
C THR A 852 62.73 21.67 21.85
N ARG A 853 62.38 20.62 22.60
CA ARG A 853 61.49 19.57 22.11
C ARG A 853 60.05 20.09 22.01
N LEU A 854 59.50 20.07 20.81
CA LEU A 854 58.12 20.49 20.52
C LEU A 854 57.12 19.34 20.66
N ALA A 855 57.47 18.15 20.15
CA ALA A 855 56.57 16.99 20.15
C ALA A 855 57.34 15.66 20.15
N THR A 856 56.69 14.59 20.61
CA THR A 856 57.23 13.22 20.61
C THR A 856 56.12 12.19 20.47
N THR A 857 56.41 11.06 19.81
CA THR A 857 55.49 9.93 19.71
C THR A 857 55.40 9.10 21.01
N GLY A 858 56.15 9.48 22.06
CA GLY A 858 56.28 8.70 23.28
C GLY A 858 57.30 7.58 23.12
N ASP A 859 57.09 6.46 23.80
CA ASP A 859 57.97 5.30 23.74
C ASP A 859 58.04 4.69 22.34
N ALA A 860 59.13 3.98 22.05
CA ALA A 860 59.28 3.26 20.79
C ALA A 860 58.31 2.07 20.72
N THR A 861 57.64 1.92 19.58
CA THR A 861 56.66 0.85 19.37
C THR A 861 56.80 0.23 17.98
N SER A 862 56.34 -1.01 17.84
CA SER A 862 56.33 -1.77 16.59
C SER A 862 55.18 -1.42 15.63
N ALA A 863 54.46 -0.30 15.85
CA ALA A 863 53.54 0.22 14.86
C ALA A 863 54.29 0.50 13.54
N ARG A 864 53.72 0.13 12.40
CA ARG A 864 54.36 0.36 11.10
C ARG A 864 54.41 1.84 10.73
N GLU A 865 53.42 2.60 11.18
CA GLU A 865 53.28 4.04 10.95
C GLU A 865 53.15 4.80 12.27
N HIS A 866 53.95 5.85 12.43
CA HIS A 866 53.92 6.79 13.56
C HIS A 866 53.71 8.20 13.05
N SER A 867 52.82 8.96 13.67
CA SER A 867 52.61 10.35 13.27
C SER A 867 52.71 11.36 14.40
N LEU A 868 53.13 12.57 14.05
CA LEU A 868 53.05 13.75 14.90
C LEU A 868 52.30 14.84 14.16
N VAL A 869 51.43 15.51 14.88
CA VAL A 869 50.69 16.66 14.37
C VAL A 869 50.85 17.78 15.38
N LEU A 870 51.39 18.91 14.92
CA LEU A 870 51.70 20.04 15.77
C LEU A 870 51.67 21.34 14.96
N GLN A 871 51.48 22.46 15.66
CA GLN A 871 51.60 23.79 15.09
C GLN A 871 53.05 24.27 15.22
N LEU A 872 53.65 24.69 14.11
CA LEU A 872 54.94 25.36 14.07
C LEU A 872 54.70 26.88 14.19
N PRO A 873 55.11 27.54 15.28
CA PRO A 873 54.70 28.92 15.58
C PRO A 873 55.42 29.97 14.75
N LEU A 874 56.56 29.64 14.14
CA LEU A 874 57.42 30.58 13.42
C LEU A 874 57.96 29.95 12.12
N SER A 875 58.24 30.80 11.13
CA SER A 875 59.08 30.43 10.00
C SER A 875 60.49 30.08 10.48
N GLY A 876 61.13 29.06 9.93
CA GLY A 876 62.51 28.74 10.29
C GLY A 876 62.86 27.27 10.22
N ARG A 877 63.99 26.92 10.85
CA ARG A 877 64.56 25.58 10.88
C ARG A 877 64.00 24.76 12.02
N TYR A 878 63.63 23.52 11.72
CA TYR A 878 63.18 22.51 12.65
C TYR A 878 63.95 21.21 12.42
N SER A 879 63.99 20.37 13.45
CA SER A 879 64.75 19.11 13.44
C SER A 879 63.87 17.95 13.88
N VAL A 880 63.87 16.87 13.09
CA VAL A 880 63.24 15.60 13.44
C VAL A 880 64.33 14.62 13.86
N LEU A 881 64.23 14.06 15.06
CA LEU A 881 65.08 12.98 15.53
C LEU A 881 64.31 11.67 15.48
N LEU A 882 64.83 10.69 14.75
CA LEU A 882 64.27 9.36 14.61
C LEU A 882 65.11 8.35 15.38
N GLY A 883 64.46 7.49 16.16
CA GLY A 883 65.12 6.50 17.01
C GLY A 883 64.62 5.09 16.74
N CYS A 884 65.51 4.12 16.89
CA CYS A 884 65.21 2.69 16.91
C CYS A 884 65.99 2.05 18.08
N PRO A 885 65.55 2.24 19.34
CA PRO A 885 66.38 1.98 20.52
C PRO A 885 66.60 0.48 20.79
N ASN A 886 65.71 -0.39 20.32
CA ASN A 886 65.79 -1.83 20.56
C ASN A 886 66.70 -2.54 19.56
N ARG A 887 67.30 -3.66 19.99
CA ARG A 887 68.17 -4.48 19.14
C ARG A 887 67.38 -5.00 17.92
N PRO A 888 68.05 -5.16 16.75
CA PRO A 888 67.36 -5.56 15.53
C PRO A 888 66.76 -6.95 15.66
N VAL A 889 65.55 -7.12 15.15
CA VAL A 889 64.98 -8.46 14.90
C VAL A 889 65.67 -9.06 13.66
N THR A 890 65.84 -8.27 12.60
CA THR A 890 66.59 -8.60 11.37
C THR A 890 67.19 -7.34 10.74
N GLY A 891 68.47 -7.33 10.33
CA GLY A 891 69.07 -6.23 9.54
C GLY A 891 68.83 -4.78 10.02
N ASP A 892 68.94 -3.84 9.09
CA ASP A 892 68.62 -2.42 9.30
C ASP A 892 67.12 -2.13 9.11
N CYS A 893 66.65 -0.99 9.62
CA CYS A 893 65.26 -0.54 9.54
C CYS A 893 65.11 0.61 8.52
N PRO A 894 64.83 0.31 7.23
CA PRO A 894 64.52 1.33 6.23
C PRO A 894 63.15 1.96 6.51
N CYS A 895 63.10 3.29 6.54
CA CYS A 895 61.93 4.10 6.81
C CYS A 895 61.77 5.22 5.76
N SER A 896 60.52 5.66 5.58
CA SER A 896 60.20 6.92 4.90
C SER A 896 59.61 7.90 5.90
N LEU A 897 60.14 9.11 5.94
CA LEU A 897 59.56 10.23 6.66
C LEU A 897 58.83 11.14 5.66
N PHE A 898 57.53 11.31 5.86
CA PHE A 898 56.71 12.25 5.12
C PHE A 898 56.43 13.47 5.98
N ILE A 899 56.68 14.67 5.44
CA ILE A 899 56.39 15.96 6.06
C ILE A 899 55.32 16.64 5.21
N TYR A 900 54.14 16.82 5.79
CA TYR A 900 53.01 17.49 5.15
C TYR A 900 52.87 18.89 5.73
N THR A 901 52.88 19.90 4.87
CA THR A 901 52.64 21.31 5.21
C THR A 901 51.59 21.90 4.28
N PRO A 902 50.79 22.90 4.71
CA PRO A 902 49.78 23.53 3.88
C PRO A 902 50.37 24.00 2.55
N ARG A 903 49.59 23.96 1.47
CA ARG A 903 50.09 24.27 0.11
C ARG A 903 50.66 25.69 -0.05
N TRP A 904 50.29 26.62 0.81
CA TRP A 904 50.81 27.99 0.84
C TRP A 904 52.17 28.11 1.56
N VAL A 905 52.63 27.04 2.25
CA VAL A 905 53.93 26.99 2.91
C VAL A 905 54.95 26.26 2.04
N THR A 906 56.12 26.87 1.85
CA THR A 906 57.25 26.20 1.22
C THR A 906 58.06 25.44 2.26
N THR A 907 58.24 24.13 2.04
CA THR A 907 59.04 23.24 2.90
C THR A 907 60.25 22.72 2.15
N ARG A 908 61.43 22.78 2.78
CA ARG A 908 62.69 22.28 2.20
C ARG A 908 63.50 21.50 3.22
N ILE A 909 64.06 20.37 2.79
CA ILE A 909 65.04 19.62 3.58
C ILE A 909 66.37 20.36 3.57
N LEU A 910 66.99 20.48 4.74
CA LEU A 910 68.25 21.18 4.93
C LEU A 910 69.40 20.19 5.14
N PRO A 911 70.62 20.52 4.68
CA PRO A 911 71.80 19.75 5.03
C PRO A 911 72.11 19.88 6.52
N PRO A 912 72.84 18.91 7.11
CA PRO A 912 73.31 18.99 8.49
C PRO A 912 74.08 20.30 8.72
N PRO A 913 73.99 20.93 9.91
CA PRO A 913 74.71 22.16 10.20
C PRO A 913 76.23 21.96 9.98
N LYS A 914 76.86 22.85 9.20
CA LYS A 914 78.32 22.86 9.03
C LYS A 914 78.95 23.50 10.28
N GLY A 915 79.31 22.67 11.24
CA GLY A 915 79.83 23.05 12.56
C GLY A 915 79.06 22.30 13.64
N GLY A 916 79.77 21.45 14.40
CA GLY A 916 79.24 20.44 15.32
C GLY A 916 77.85 20.77 15.85
N ALA A 917 76.84 20.04 15.36
CA ALA A 917 75.46 20.25 15.75
C ALA A 917 75.36 20.15 17.29
N PRO A 918 74.61 21.04 17.96
CA PRO A 918 74.35 20.87 19.39
C PRO A 918 73.75 19.49 19.61
N ALA A 919 74.36 18.74 20.54
CA ALA A 919 73.98 17.37 20.85
C ALA A 919 72.50 17.35 21.27
N VAL A 920 71.64 16.86 20.39
CA VAL A 920 70.26 16.53 20.78
C VAL A 920 70.37 15.38 21.78
N VAL A 921 69.70 15.52 22.92
CA VAL A 921 69.76 14.54 24.02
C VAL A 921 69.52 13.14 23.46
N SER A 922 70.48 12.24 23.69
CA SER A 922 70.42 10.84 23.24
C SER A 922 69.23 10.12 23.87
N PHE A 923 68.76 9.04 23.23
CA PHE A 923 67.69 8.22 23.77
C PHE A 923 68.17 7.55 25.08
N VAL A 924 67.84 8.13 26.23
CA VAL A 924 68.12 7.54 27.56
C VAL A 924 66.98 6.58 27.90
N PRO A 925 67.21 5.25 27.97
CA PRO A 925 66.18 4.33 28.43
C PRO A 925 65.95 4.52 29.94
N PRO A 926 64.71 4.42 30.45
CA PRO A 926 64.49 4.30 31.89
C PRO A 926 65.15 3.01 32.43
N PRO A 927 65.57 2.98 33.72
CA PRO A 927 66.13 1.78 34.32
C PRO A 927 65.13 0.63 34.23
N HIS A 928 65.63 -0.52 33.77
CA HIS A 928 64.88 -1.76 33.53
C HIS A 928 63.74 -2.01 34.51
N SER A 929 62.48 -1.85 34.09
CA SER A 929 61.40 -2.61 34.72
C SER A 929 61.51 -4.05 34.21
N ILE A 930 61.72 -4.97 35.14
CA ILE A 930 61.63 -6.42 34.93
C ILE A 930 60.41 -6.69 34.04
N ARG A 931 60.62 -7.41 32.94
CA ARG A 931 59.55 -7.94 32.09
C ARG A 931 58.49 -8.57 32.99
N SER A 932 57.35 -7.92 33.16
CA SER A 932 56.14 -8.63 33.54
C SER A 932 55.86 -9.61 32.42
N ALA A 933 55.89 -10.90 32.77
CA ALA A 933 55.53 -11.97 31.86
C ALA A 933 54.21 -11.65 31.14
N PRO A 934 54.05 -12.04 29.87
CA PRO A 934 52.76 -11.94 29.21
C PRO A 934 51.71 -12.68 30.06
N PRO A 935 50.47 -12.18 30.17
CA PRO A 935 49.40 -12.97 30.78
C PRO A 935 49.37 -14.31 30.06
N GLN A 936 49.50 -15.39 30.83
CA GLN A 936 49.44 -16.74 30.31
C GLN A 936 48.20 -16.87 29.44
N ALA A 937 48.42 -17.21 28.17
CA ALA A 937 47.39 -17.86 27.39
C ALA A 937 46.91 -19.06 28.21
N SER A 938 45.65 -19.04 28.61
CA SER A 938 44.99 -20.17 29.24
C SER A 938 45.15 -21.38 28.33
N ARG A 939 46.06 -22.28 28.69
CA ARG A 939 46.04 -23.66 28.22
C ARG A 939 44.71 -24.25 28.68
N ASN A 940 43.74 -24.32 27.78
CA ASN A 940 42.66 -25.28 27.93
C ASN A 940 43.29 -26.67 27.93
N GLY A 941 43.16 -27.35 29.07
CA GLY A 941 43.43 -28.77 29.19
C GLY A 941 42.48 -29.53 28.29
N ASN A 942 43.01 -30.12 27.23
CA ASN A 942 42.38 -31.26 26.57
C ASN A 942 42.71 -32.48 27.42
N GLY A 943 41.86 -32.77 28.41
CA GLY A 943 41.80 -34.07 29.03
C GLY A 943 40.98 -34.98 28.12
N ASN A 944 41.64 -35.83 27.35
CA ASN A 944 41.07 -37.13 26.99
C ASN A 944 42.21 -38.15 26.91
N GLY A 945 42.01 -39.21 27.68
CA GLY A 945 43.04 -40.15 28.10
C GLY A 945 43.64 -40.96 26.97
N ALA A 946 44.88 -41.35 27.21
CA ALA A 946 45.56 -42.42 26.51
C ALA A 946 44.84 -43.75 26.73
N THR A 947 44.56 -44.46 25.64
CA THR A 947 44.72 -45.91 25.57
C THR A 947 45.43 -46.20 24.27
N GLY A 948 46.67 -46.69 24.38
CA GLY A 948 47.49 -47.05 23.23
C GLY A 948 46.96 -48.28 22.50
N VAL A 949 47.51 -48.51 21.31
CA VAL A 949 48.28 -49.71 20.93
C VAL A 949 48.60 -49.62 19.43
N ALA A 950 49.90 -49.71 19.14
CA ALA A 950 50.57 -50.30 17.99
C ALA A 950 50.04 -50.12 16.54
N SER A 951 50.99 -49.70 15.70
CA SER A 951 51.47 -50.45 14.51
C SER A 951 50.63 -50.47 13.21
N ALA A 952 51.34 -50.07 12.15
CA ALA A 952 51.32 -50.57 10.77
C ALA A 952 50.40 -49.90 9.72
N ALA A 953 51.11 -49.36 8.72
CA ALA A 953 50.98 -49.67 7.29
C ALA A 953 49.95 -48.91 6.42
N VAL A 954 50.56 -48.22 5.44
CA VAL A 954 50.24 -48.20 3.99
C VAL A 954 48.91 -47.61 3.55
N GLY A 955 49.01 -46.57 2.70
CA GLY A 955 47.92 -45.99 1.91
C GLY A 955 48.19 -44.54 1.59
#